data_AF-A0AAD0QR66-F1
#
_entry.id   AF-A0AAD0QR66-F1
#
_cell.length_a   1.000
_cell.length_b   1.000
_cell.length_c   1.000
_cell.angle_alpha   90.00
_cell.angle_beta   90.00
_cell.angle_gamma   90.00
#
_symmetry.space_group_name_H-M   'P 1'
#
loop_
_entity.id
_entity.type
_entity.pdbx_description
1 polymer ?
#
loop_
_entity_poly.entity_id
_entity_poly.type
_entity_poly.pdbx_seq_one_letter_code
_entity_poly.pdbx_strand_id
1 'polypeptide(L)'
;MLLGGRLSRADRRRDAPMLGSAQIWEALAAQEDLALASAGAATVAQTLDKHPWLQVCRQVAREQGFFHWQLDFAPVFARGGFDLQVGNPPWVRPILDMDALLAEGDPWWQLAGKSPEDVREQRRTVTLALPGLADSVCRGITDVSGTGSFVGHATNYPMLQGLQPDLYRCFMCQTWAHTSSRGTIGLVHPETHFTDEKAGHLREETYPRLRRHWQFVNELKLFDEVHDLVTYGVHVYGSPAQPHFLQASALYHPDTVVGSLRHDGSGGAPGFKVDGHWDQRPHAQRIETVTDETLATWRDILDPNLEAPRRTRMLYTVNRDVAETLQQLSKAPRLGSLSLRFSPGWHEKNDRTKGYFIQQWGTPDSWNDVILQGPHLHVATPFYKSPNPTMKHNQDWSVVDLETLPPDAIPVTSYKPAGDRAWYDADYTHWDGDPARDHYRLAWRAMAANTGERTLIPAIIPPGTAHPNGVFCVGGADNRILTACAGFASSLLLDFSVRAAPKSGIYQAVFDRLPAPCQRHPLLPALLLRTLRLNCLTDAYADLWAECFDPSFTSDSWTIPDRATTPLGDVGPTWTSQTPLRRAVDRRQALVEIDALVALMLGITADQLCTVYRTQFAVLYGYDHDQYFYDAHGRLVPNQVLKVRRKKGEAITEAERTATTYRYDLPFHTYDRELDMHIAYVEFERRLETRGTDS
;
A
#
# COMPACT_ATOMS: atom_id res chain seq x y z
N MET A 1 -47.94 5.68 -27.49
CA MET A 1 -47.96 6.93 -28.30
C MET A 1 -49.32 7.59 -28.09
N LEU A 2 -49.48 8.39 -27.03
CA LEU A 2 -50.65 9.26 -26.77
C LEU A 2 -50.21 10.45 -25.89
N LEU A 3 -49.12 11.11 -26.28
CA LEU A 3 -48.71 12.43 -25.78
C LEU A 3 -48.40 13.26 -27.02
N GLY A 4 -49.44 13.84 -27.63
CA GLY A 4 -49.27 14.56 -28.91
C GLY A 4 -50.49 15.30 -29.45
N GLY A 5 -51.59 15.41 -28.70
CA GLY A 5 -52.73 16.22 -29.13
C GLY A 5 -52.53 17.69 -28.74
N ARG A 6 -52.17 18.55 -29.70
CA ARG A 6 -52.31 20.00 -29.53
C ARG A 6 -53.79 20.32 -29.30
N LEU A 7 -54.15 20.78 -28.10
CA LEU A 7 -55.45 21.41 -27.86
C LEU A 7 -55.61 22.57 -28.85
N SER A 8 -56.67 22.52 -29.65
CA SER A 8 -56.97 23.56 -30.64
C SER A 8 -57.27 24.89 -29.93
N ARG A 9 -56.89 26.00 -30.56
CA ARG A 9 -56.99 27.37 -30.02
C ARG A 9 -58.44 27.86 -29.80
N ALA A 10 -59.46 27.04 -30.07
CA ALA A 10 -60.86 27.45 -30.14
C ALA A 10 -61.64 27.42 -28.80
N ASP A 11 -61.18 26.71 -27.77
CA ASP A 11 -61.96 26.53 -26.53
C ASP A 11 -61.65 27.55 -25.41
N ARG A 12 -60.94 28.65 -25.72
CA ARG A 12 -60.58 29.69 -24.72
C ARG A 12 -61.70 30.65 -24.32
N ARG A 13 -62.97 30.39 -24.66
CA ARG A 13 -64.09 31.23 -24.24
C ARG A 13 -65.27 30.38 -23.77
N ARG A 14 -65.22 30.02 -22.49
CA ARG A 14 -66.35 29.98 -21.57
C ARG A 14 -65.79 29.91 -20.16
N ASP A 15 -66.34 30.72 -19.27
CA ASP A 15 -65.98 30.82 -17.85
C ASP A 15 -66.05 29.45 -17.16
N ALA A 16 -64.94 28.73 -17.17
CA ALA A 16 -64.70 27.60 -16.28
C ALA A 16 -63.62 28.05 -15.28
N PRO A 17 -63.81 27.82 -13.96
CA PRO A 17 -62.82 28.20 -12.97
C PRO A 17 -61.50 27.52 -13.33
N MET A 18 -60.40 28.26 -13.23
CA MET A 18 -59.06 27.69 -13.32
C MET A 18 -58.91 26.64 -12.22
N LEU A 19 -59.17 25.38 -12.58
CA LEU A 19 -58.96 24.22 -11.73
C LEU A 19 -57.48 24.20 -11.34
N GLY A 20 -57.20 24.12 -10.04
CA GLY A 20 -55.84 24.00 -9.53
C GLY A 20 -55.15 22.77 -10.13
N SER A 21 -53.82 22.75 -10.18
CA SER A 21 -53.06 21.63 -10.76
C SER A 21 -53.50 20.25 -10.25
N ALA A 22 -53.91 20.15 -8.98
CA ALA A 22 -54.45 18.92 -8.38
C ALA A 22 -55.75 18.42 -9.03
N GLN A 23 -56.68 19.32 -9.36
CA GLN A 23 -57.97 18.97 -9.96
C GLN A 23 -57.83 18.50 -11.42
N ILE A 24 -56.76 18.92 -12.11
CA ILE A 24 -56.43 18.44 -13.46
C ILE A 24 -55.97 16.97 -13.41
N TRP A 25 -55.17 16.60 -12.41
CA TRP A 25 -54.72 15.21 -12.24
C TRP A 25 -55.87 14.28 -11.86
N GLU A 26 -56.79 14.72 -11.00
CA GLU A 26 -57.99 13.95 -10.66
C GLU A 26 -58.90 13.74 -11.88
N ALA A 27 -59.09 14.78 -12.70
CA ALA A 27 -59.87 14.67 -13.92
C ALA A 27 -59.22 13.73 -14.96
N LEU A 28 -57.89 13.76 -15.09
CA LEU A 28 -57.14 12.83 -15.95
C LEU A 28 -57.27 11.38 -15.48
N ALA A 29 -57.14 11.14 -14.17
CA ALA A 29 -57.32 9.81 -13.58
C ALA A 29 -58.74 9.27 -13.83
N ALA A 30 -59.77 10.11 -13.62
CA ALA A 30 -61.15 9.73 -13.88
C ALA A 30 -61.41 9.42 -15.37
N GLN A 31 -60.76 10.15 -16.29
CA GLN A 31 -60.84 9.89 -17.72
C GLN A 31 -60.14 8.58 -18.12
N GLU A 32 -59.00 8.27 -17.51
CA GLU A 32 -58.27 7.01 -17.72
C GLU A 32 -59.07 5.82 -17.20
N ASP A 33 -59.66 5.92 -16.01
CA ASP A 33 -60.56 4.91 -15.43
C ASP A 33 -61.77 4.65 -16.35
N LEU A 34 -62.39 5.71 -16.88
CA LEU A 34 -63.50 5.58 -17.82
C LEU A 34 -63.05 4.90 -19.12
N ALA A 35 -61.87 5.23 -19.64
CA ALA A 35 -61.33 4.61 -20.85
C ALA A 35 -61.05 3.11 -20.66
N LEU A 36 -60.45 2.74 -19.52
CA LEU A 36 -60.19 1.34 -19.16
C LEU A 36 -61.49 0.54 -19.01
N ALA A 37 -62.49 1.11 -18.32
CA ALA A 37 -63.80 0.50 -18.17
C ALA A 37 -64.51 0.32 -19.52
N SER A 38 -64.46 1.33 -20.39
CA SER A 38 -65.07 1.30 -21.73
C SER A 38 -64.41 0.29 -22.67
N ALA A 39 -63.11 0.04 -22.49
CA ALA A 39 -62.35 -0.95 -23.25
C ALA A 39 -62.54 -2.39 -22.73
N GLY A 40 -63.34 -2.59 -21.66
CA GLY A 40 -63.51 -3.90 -21.03
C GLY A 40 -62.25 -4.42 -20.34
N ALA A 41 -61.35 -3.52 -19.91
CA ALA A 41 -60.14 -3.92 -19.19
C ALA A 41 -60.51 -4.55 -17.85
N ALA A 42 -59.87 -5.67 -17.50
CA ALA A 42 -60.05 -6.29 -16.19
C ALA A 42 -59.50 -5.37 -15.09
N THR A 43 -60.18 -5.33 -13.94
CA THR A 43 -59.66 -4.56 -12.80
C THR A 43 -58.37 -5.20 -12.25
N VAL A 44 -57.57 -4.42 -11.53
CA VAL A 44 -56.36 -4.95 -10.86
C VAL A 44 -56.70 -6.11 -9.93
N ALA A 45 -57.81 -6.02 -9.19
CA ALA A 45 -58.29 -7.09 -8.32
C ALA A 45 -58.63 -8.37 -9.11
N GLN A 46 -59.41 -8.25 -10.19
CA GLN A 46 -59.75 -9.38 -11.05
C GLN A 46 -58.51 -10.03 -11.69
N THR A 47 -57.52 -9.22 -12.05
CA THR A 47 -56.26 -9.70 -12.64
C THR A 47 -55.42 -10.46 -11.61
N LEU A 48 -55.34 -9.96 -10.38
CA LEU A 48 -54.64 -10.62 -9.27
C LEU A 48 -55.30 -11.94 -8.85
N ASP A 49 -56.62 -11.99 -8.84
CA ASP A 49 -57.37 -13.22 -8.53
C ASP A 49 -57.20 -14.28 -9.63
N LYS A 50 -57.24 -13.86 -10.89
CA LYS A 50 -57.07 -14.75 -12.05
C LYS A 50 -55.63 -15.28 -12.19
N HIS A 51 -54.65 -14.54 -11.69
CA HIS A 51 -53.23 -14.85 -11.82
C HIS A 51 -52.53 -14.84 -10.44
N PRO A 52 -52.62 -15.93 -9.66
CA PRO A 52 -52.08 -15.98 -8.30
C PRO A 52 -50.58 -15.67 -8.18
N TRP A 53 -49.80 -15.97 -9.23
CA TRP A 53 -48.38 -15.62 -9.28
C TRP A 53 -48.13 -14.10 -9.24
N LEU A 54 -49.07 -13.26 -9.68
CA LEU A 54 -48.98 -11.81 -9.53
C LEU A 54 -49.12 -11.36 -8.07
N GLN A 55 -49.85 -12.10 -7.23
CA GLN A 55 -49.87 -11.82 -5.79
C GLN A 55 -48.50 -12.07 -5.16
N VAL A 56 -47.81 -13.14 -5.57
CA VAL A 56 -46.42 -13.41 -5.17
C VAL A 56 -45.51 -12.30 -5.66
N CYS A 57 -45.59 -11.89 -6.93
CA CYS A 57 -44.81 -10.76 -7.46
C CYS A 57 -45.07 -9.47 -6.68
N ARG A 58 -46.32 -9.19 -6.32
CA ARG A 58 -46.70 -8.01 -5.53
C ARG A 58 -46.17 -8.07 -4.09
N GLN A 59 -46.17 -9.25 -3.47
CA GLN A 59 -45.57 -9.46 -2.16
C GLN A 59 -44.07 -9.22 -2.22
N VAL A 60 -43.36 -9.88 -3.15
CA VAL A 60 -41.91 -9.71 -3.34
C VAL A 60 -41.56 -8.25 -3.65
N ALA A 61 -42.33 -7.57 -4.51
CA ALA A 61 -42.09 -6.15 -4.82
C ALA A 61 -42.26 -5.24 -3.60
N ARG A 62 -43.18 -5.57 -2.68
CA ARG A 62 -43.38 -4.83 -1.42
C ARG A 62 -42.28 -5.12 -0.42
N GLU A 63 -41.84 -6.37 -0.32
CA GLU A 63 -40.76 -6.78 0.60
C GLU A 63 -39.40 -6.21 0.16
N GLN A 64 -39.11 -6.25 -1.15
CA GLN A 64 -37.82 -5.87 -1.70
C GLN A 64 -37.73 -4.39 -2.08
N GLY A 65 -38.86 -3.70 -2.27
CA GLY A 65 -38.90 -2.25 -2.52
C GLY A 65 -38.15 -1.82 -3.78
N PHE A 66 -38.30 -2.56 -4.89
CA PHE A 66 -37.52 -2.31 -6.12
C PHE A 66 -37.67 -0.89 -6.66
N PHE A 67 -36.56 -0.15 -6.70
CA PHE A 67 -36.51 1.20 -7.24
C PHE A 67 -36.23 1.19 -8.75
N HIS A 68 -37.08 1.84 -9.55
CA HIS A 68 -36.98 1.80 -11.01
C HIS A 68 -36.77 3.21 -11.54
N TRP A 69 -35.50 3.62 -11.66
CA TRP A 69 -35.09 4.96 -12.12
C TRP A 69 -35.90 5.50 -13.31
N GLN A 70 -36.12 4.66 -14.34
CA GLN A 70 -36.81 5.06 -15.57
C GLN A 70 -38.32 5.30 -15.38
N LEU A 71 -38.94 4.62 -14.40
CA LEU A 71 -40.35 4.82 -14.04
C LEU A 71 -40.50 6.01 -13.11
N ASP A 72 -39.68 6.07 -12.06
CA ASP A 72 -39.72 7.14 -11.06
C ASP A 72 -39.31 8.51 -11.65
N PHE A 73 -38.43 8.53 -12.66
CA PHE A 73 -37.94 9.74 -13.32
C PHE A 73 -38.20 9.75 -14.82
N ALA A 74 -39.34 9.24 -15.28
CA ALA A 74 -39.68 9.20 -16.71
C ALA A 74 -39.45 10.53 -17.48
N PRO A 75 -39.79 11.73 -16.94
CA PRO A 75 -39.51 13.00 -17.63
C PRO A 75 -38.01 13.34 -17.76
N VAL A 76 -37.16 12.81 -16.89
CA VAL A 76 -35.70 12.98 -16.95
C VAL A 76 -35.14 12.10 -18.07
N PHE A 77 -35.52 10.82 -18.08
CA PHE A 77 -35.08 9.89 -19.12
C PHE A 77 -35.62 10.24 -20.50
N ALA A 78 -36.83 10.82 -20.59
CA ALA A 78 -37.36 11.38 -21.83
C ALA A 78 -36.50 12.53 -22.40
N ARG A 79 -35.69 13.19 -21.56
CA ARG A 79 -34.74 14.24 -21.95
C ARG A 79 -33.29 13.73 -22.08
N GLY A 80 -33.09 12.42 -22.00
CA GLY A 80 -31.80 11.77 -22.19
C GLY A 80 -31.03 11.48 -20.90
N GLY A 81 -31.60 11.71 -19.72
CA GLY A 81 -30.97 11.40 -18.42
C GLY A 81 -30.75 12.62 -17.53
N PHE A 82 -30.05 12.42 -16.41
CA PHE A 82 -29.77 13.47 -15.43
C PHE A 82 -28.64 14.38 -15.88
N ASP A 83 -28.83 15.70 -15.75
CA ASP A 83 -27.78 16.70 -15.99
C ASP A 83 -26.82 16.85 -14.79
N LEU A 84 -27.27 16.50 -13.58
CA LEU A 84 -26.45 16.49 -12.37
C LEU A 84 -26.84 15.32 -11.48
N GLN A 85 -25.86 14.53 -11.07
CA GLN A 85 -26.01 13.49 -10.05
C GLN A 85 -24.94 13.68 -8.99
N VAL A 86 -25.31 13.71 -7.71
CA VAL A 86 -24.35 13.84 -6.60
C VAL A 86 -24.71 12.82 -5.52
N GLY A 87 -23.72 12.12 -4.96
CA GLY A 87 -24.01 11.15 -3.90
C GLY A 87 -22.79 10.51 -3.25
N ASN A 88 -23.04 9.88 -2.11
CA ASN A 88 -22.13 8.98 -1.41
C ASN A 88 -22.73 7.56 -1.52
N PRO A 89 -22.40 6.78 -2.56
CA PRO A 89 -22.91 5.42 -2.69
C PRO A 89 -22.44 4.53 -1.54
N PRO A 90 -23.15 3.45 -1.20
CA PRO A 90 -22.81 2.57 -0.07
C PRO A 90 -21.49 1.80 -0.30
N TRP A 91 -20.62 1.78 0.72
CA TRP A 91 -19.31 1.10 0.69
C TRP A 91 -19.43 -0.31 1.25
N VAL A 92 -20.33 -1.11 0.67
CA VAL A 92 -20.73 -2.41 1.19
C VAL A 92 -20.43 -3.49 0.18
N ARG A 93 -19.77 -4.54 0.64
CA ARG A 93 -19.64 -5.81 -0.10
C ARG A 93 -20.71 -6.77 0.39
N PRO A 94 -21.51 -7.39 -0.50
CA PRO A 94 -22.50 -8.39 -0.12
C PRO A 94 -21.79 -9.71 0.20
N ILE A 95 -21.09 -9.76 1.34
CA ILE A 95 -20.40 -10.95 1.85
C ILE A 95 -21.19 -11.46 3.06
N LEU A 96 -21.37 -12.77 3.13
CA LEU A 96 -22.07 -13.42 4.22
C LEU A 96 -21.28 -13.28 5.53
N ASP A 97 -21.89 -12.65 6.52
CA ASP A 97 -21.41 -12.64 7.91
C ASP A 97 -22.31 -13.56 8.75
N MET A 98 -21.86 -14.80 8.93
CA MET A 98 -22.60 -15.80 9.71
C MET A 98 -22.69 -15.43 11.18
N ASP A 99 -21.66 -14.78 11.74
CA ASP A 99 -21.64 -14.43 13.15
C ASP A 99 -22.63 -13.29 13.42
N ALA A 100 -22.77 -12.33 12.50
CA ALA A 100 -23.81 -11.30 12.58
C ALA A 100 -25.23 -11.88 12.49
N LEU A 101 -25.49 -12.82 11.56
CA LEU A 101 -26.81 -13.46 11.45
C LEU A 101 -27.18 -14.27 12.69
N LEU A 102 -26.22 -14.98 13.29
CA LEU A 102 -26.44 -15.73 14.53
C LEU A 102 -26.57 -14.80 15.75
N ALA A 103 -25.97 -13.62 15.72
CA ALA A 103 -26.03 -12.63 16.80
C ALA A 103 -27.42 -12.04 17.02
N GLU A 104 -28.29 -12.05 15.99
CA GLU A 104 -29.71 -11.70 16.12
C GLU A 104 -30.44 -12.60 17.14
N GLY A 105 -29.99 -13.85 17.31
CA GLY A 105 -30.51 -14.77 18.31
C GLY A 105 -29.67 -14.84 19.60
N ASP A 106 -28.34 -14.79 19.48
CA ASP A 106 -27.42 -14.83 20.62
C ASP A 106 -26.25 -13.84 20.44
N PRO A 107 -26.25 -12.69 21.15
CA PRO A 107 -25.19 -11.68 21.06
C PRO A 107 -23.77 -12.21 21.32
N TRP A 108 -23.63 -13.39 21.93
CA TRP A 108 -22.35 -14.08 22.10
C TRP A 108 -21.53 -14.13 20.80
N TRP A 109 -22.16 -14.29 19.64
CA TRP A 109 -21.45 -14.40 18.35
C TRP A 109 -20.64 -13.16 17.97
N GLN A 110 -21.01 -11.97 18.47
CA GLN A 110 -20.27 -10.71 18.23
C GLN A 110 -19.42 -10.28 19.45
N LEU A 111 -19.78 -10.74 20.65
CA LEU A 111 -19.13 -10.34 21.90
C LEU A 111 -18.04 -11.31 22.36
N ALA A 112 -18.13 -12.57 21.96
CA ALA A 112 -17.12 -13.56 22.28
C ALA A 112 -15.87 -13.23 21.44
N GLY A 113 -14.73 -13.07 22.12
CA GLY A 113 -13.44 -13.02 21.45
C GLY A 113 -13.12 -14.35 20.75
N LYS A 114 -11.83 -14.62 20.51
CA LYS A 114 -11.41 -15.88 19.90
C LYS A 114 -11.81 -17.07 20.78
N SER A 115 -12.75 -17.87 20.28
CA SER A 115 -13.25 -19.09 20.94
C SER A 115 -12.81 -20.32 20.15
N PRO A 116 -12.53 -21.46 20.82
CA PRO A 116 -12.27 -22.74 20.16
C PRO A 116 -13.40 -23.15 19.20
N GLU A 117 -13.06 -23.82 18.09
CA GLU A 117 -14.03 -24.16 17.03
C GLU A 117 -15.10 -25.15 17.50
N ASP A 118 -14.75 -26.07 18.41
CA ASP A 118 -15.68 -27.00 19.05
C ASP A 118 -16.74 -26.28 19.88
N VAL A 119 -16.34 -25.24 20.62
CA VAL A 119 -17.27 -24.38 21.39
C VAL A 119 -18.18 -23.61 20.45
N ARG A 120 -17.65 -23.09 19.34
CA ARG A 120 -18.44 -22.38 18.32
C ARG A 120 -19.47 -23.32 17.70
N GLU A 121 -19.10 -24.55 17.35
CA GLU A 121 -20.02 -25.51 16.73
C GLU A 121 -21.15 -25.95 17.67
N GLN A 122 -20.83 -26.21 18.95
CA GLN A 122 -21.84 -26.49 19.97
C GLN A 122 -22.79 -25.31 20.14
N ARG A 123 -22.25 -24.09 20.23
CA ARG A 123 -23.06 -22.87 20.36
C ARG A 123 -23.95 -22.68 19.14
N ARG A 124 -23.45 -22.95 17.93
CA ARG A 124 -24.19 -22.80 16.66
C ARG A 124 -25.43 -23.68 16.66
N THR A 125 -25.27 -24.93 17.09
CA THR A 125 -26.38 -25.88 17.21
C THR A 125 -27.46 -25.36 18.16
N VAL A 126 -27.05 -24.81 19.31
CA VAL A 126 -27.99 -24.24 20.30
C VAL A 126 -28.66 -22.96 19.79
N THR A 127 -27.89 -22.05 19.19
CA THR A 127 -28.39 -20.79 18.65
C THR A 127 -29.41 -21.05 17.54
N LEU A 128 -29.10 -21.91 16.57
CA LEU A 128 -30.03 -22.25 15.48
C LEU A 128 -31.30 -22.96 15.93
N ALA A 129 -31.28 -23.62 17.10
CA ALA A 129 -32.47 -24.23 17.69
C ALA A 129 -33.44 -23.21 18.32
N LEU A 130 -33.06 -21.93 18.42
CA LEU A 130 -33.96 -20.87 18.89
C LEU A 130 -35.15 -20.70 17.91
N PRO A 131 -36.38 -20.50 18.41
CA PRO A 131 -37.57 -20.39 17.56
C PRO A 131 -37.42 -19.31 16.48
N GLY A 132 -37.59 -19.69 15.20
CA GLY A 132 -37.55 -18.78 14.05
C GLY A 132 -36.15 -18.32 13.62
N LEU A 133 -35.08 -18.64 14.36
CA LEU A 133 -33.74 -18.18 14.02
C LEU A 133 -33.17 -18.90 12.80
N ALA A 134 -33.35 -20.21 12.68
CA ALA A 134 -32.93 -20.95 11.49
C ALA A 134 -33.52 -20.35 10.20
N ASP A 135 -34.82 -20.01 10.20
CA ASP A 135 -35.49 -19.37 9.06
C ASP A 135 -34.96 -17.95 8.81
N SER A 136 -34.63 -17.19 9.86
CA SER A 136 -34.01 -15.87 9.75
C SER A 136 -32.61 -15.95 9.10
N VAL A 137 -31.79 -16.89 9.57
CA VAL A 137 -30.44 -17.14 9.03
C VAL A 137 -30.53 -17.61 7.57
N CYS A 138 -31.42 -18.53 7.24
CA CYS A 138 -31.64 -18.98 5.87
C CYS A 138 -32.08 -17.83 4.94
N ARG A 139 -32.96 -16.93 5.42
CA ARG A 139 -33.34 -15.72 4.67
C ARG A 139 -32.15 -14.78 4.45
N GLY A 140 -31.39 -14.47 5.50
CA GLY A 140 -30.19 -13.64 5.39
C GLY A 140 -29.14 -14.21 4.42
N ILE A 141 -28.91 -15.53 4.46
CA ILE A 141 -28.04 -16.22 3.49
C ILE A 141 -28.58 -16.04 2.07
N THR A 142 -29.88 -16.23 1.88
CA THR A 142 -30.53 -16.11 0.55
C THR A 142 -30.44 -14.68 0.02
N ASP A 143 -30.70 -13.67 0.85
CA ASP A 143 -30.67 -12.26 0.47
C ASP A 143 -29.25 -11.81 0.07
N VAL A 144 -28.24 -12.14 0.88
CA VAL A 144 -26.84 -11.78 0.60
C VAL A 144 -26.33 -12.52 -0.63
N SER A 145 -26.59 -13.82 -0.74
CA SER A 145 -26.15 -14.63 -1.88
C SER A 145 -26.84 -14.24 -3.18
N GLY A 146 -28.15 -13.94 -3.12
CA GLY A 146 -28.94 -13.47 -4.24
C GLY A 146 -28.46 -12.10 -4.73
N THR A 147 -28.27 -11.15 -3.80
CA THR A 147 -27.72 -9.83 -4.11
C THR A 147 -26.34 -9.94 -4.74
N GLY A 148 -25.42 -10.67 -4.10
CA GLY A 148 -24.05 -10.87 -4.60
C GLY A 148 -24.01 -11.51 -5.99
N SER A 149 -24.88 -12.49 -6.23
CA SER A 149 -25.01 -13.13 -7.55
C SER A 149 -25.55 -12.17 -8.60
N PHE A 150 -26.57 -11.37 -8.26
CA PHE A 150 -27.16 -10.39 -9.17
C PHE A 150 -26.17 -9.28 -9.55
N VAL A 151 -25.52 -8.65 -8.57
CA VAL A 151 -24.57 -7.56 -8.84
C VAL A 151 -23.23 -8.05 -9.42
N GLY A 152 -22.88 -9.32 -9.21
CA GLY A 152 -21.71 -9.96 -9.80
C GLY A 152 -21.92 -10.47 -11.24
N HIS A 153 -23.16 -10.48 -11.75
CA HIS A 153 -23.46 -11.06 -13.05
C HIS A 153 -23.10 -10.11 -14.21
N ALA A 154 -22.37 -10.62 -15.22
CA ALA A 154 -21.89 -9.83 -16.35
C ALA A 154 -23.02 -9.22 -17.21
N THR A 155 -24.20 -9.84 -17.26
CA THR A 155 -25.37 -9.28 -17.94
C THR A 155 -25.84 -7.96 -17.32
N ASN A 156 -25.69 -7.82 -16.00
CA ASN A 156 -26.14 -6.64 -15.27
C ASN A 156 -25.02 -5.58 -15.22
N TYR A 157 -23.79 -6.03 -14.96
CA TYR A 157 -22.62 -5.16 -14.79
C TYR A 157 -21.41 -5.71 -15.56
N PRO A 158 -21.38 -5.61 -16.90
CA PRO A 158 -20.32 -6.21 -17.72
C PRO A 158 -18.93 -5.67 -17.37
N MET A 159 -18.84 -4.39 -17.00
CA MET A 159 -17.58 -3.71 -16.65
C MET A 159 -17.02 -4.15 -15.29
N LEU A 160 -17.83 -4.83 -14.46
CA LEU A 160 -17.45 -5.32 -13.13
C LEU A 160 -17.10 -6.81 -13.14
N GLN A 161 -17.12 -7.46 -14.30
CA GLN A 161 -16.83 -8.89 -14.42
C GLN A 161 -15.45 -9.23 -13.85
N GLY A 162 -15.38 -10.28 -13.03
CA GLY A 162 -14.13 -10.76 -12.41
C GLY A 162 -13.71 -10.00 -11.15
N LEU A 163 -14.46 -8.94 -10.77
CA LEU A 163 -14.28 -8.24 -9.51
C LEU A 163 -15.14 -8.83 -8.41
N GLN A 164 -14.66 -8.75 -7.17
CA GLN A 164 -15.55 -8.97 -6.03
C GLN A 164 -16.63 -7.88 -6.02
N PRO A 165 -17.91 -8.27 -5.83
CA PRO A 165 -18.99 -7.29 -5.79
C PRO A 165 -18.80 -6.26 -4.69
N ASP A 166 -19.03 -5.00 -5.05
CA ASP A 166 -19.01 -3.86 -4.15
C ASP A 166 -20.05 -2.85 -4.64
N LEU A 167 -20.98 -2.45 -3.77
CA LEU A 167 -22.16 -1.69 -4.20
C LEU A 167 -21.79 -0.34 -4.79
N TYR A 168 -20.74 0.32 -4.30
CA TYR A 168 -20.34 1.63 -4.85
C TYR A 168 -19.97 1.54 -6.35
N ARG A 169 -19.35 0.44 -6.78
CA ARG A 169 -19.00 0.20 -8.19
C ARG A 169 -20.26 0.02 -9.04
N CYS A 170 -21.29 -0.61 -8.49
CA CYS A 170 -22.60 -0.74 -9.13
C CYS A 170 -23.26 0.63 -9.33
N PHE A 171 -23.21 1.50 -8.30
CA PHE A 171 -23.71 2.87 -8.39
C PHE A 171 -22.92 3.73 -9.39
N MET A 172 -21.60 3.53 -9.52
CA MET A 172 -20.82 4.17 -10.59
C MET A 172 -21.39 3.82 -11.97
N CYS A 173 -21.58 2.52 -12.25
CA CYS A 173 -22.17 2.08 -13.52
C CYS A 173 -23.59 2.65 -13.75
N GLN A 174 -24.43 2.66 -12.72
CA GLN A 174 -25.81 3.18 -12.81
C GLN A 174 -25.82 4.69 -13.06
N THR A 175 -25.03 5.47 -12.32
CA THR A 175 -24.96 6.92 -12.52
C THR A 175 -24.42 7.28 -13.91
N TRP A 176 -23.44 6.54 -14.42
CA TRP A 176 -22.98 6.68 -15.82
C TRP A 176 -24.07 6.32 -16.84
N ALA A 177 -24.87 5.28 -16.59
CA ALA A 177 -25.96 4.88 -17.48
C ALA A 177 -27.11 5.89 -17.49
N HIS A 178 -27.35 6.59 -16.38
CA HIS A 178 -28.46 7.53 -16.23
C HIS A 178 -28.10 8.98 -16.57
N THR A 179 -26.85 9.27 -16.93
CA THR A 179 -26.40 10.65 -17.21
C THR A 179 -26.83 11.13 -18.59
N SER A 180 -27.19 12.41 -18.71
CA SER A 180 -27.38 13.05 -20.01
C SER A 180 -26.05 13.26 -20.73
N SER A 181 -26.10 13.58 -22.03
CA SER A 181 -24.90 13.87 -22.84
C SER A 181 -24.09 15.09 -22.38
N ARG A 182 -24.69 15.95 -21.55
CA ARG A 182 -24.04 17.11 -20.91
C ARG A 182 -23.98 16.97 -19.38
N GLY A 183 -24.34 15.80 -18.87
CA GLY A 183 -24.47 15.55 -17.44
C GLY A 183 -23.12 15.51 -16.73
N THR A 184 -23.13 15.91 -15.46
CA THR A 184 -21.98 15.83 -14.56
C THR A 184 -22.36 15.00 -13.34
N ILE A 185 -21.44 14.15 -12.89
CA ILE A 185 -21.65 13.28 -11.73
C ILE A 185 -20.58 13.58 -10.69
N GLY A 186 -20.95 13.84 -9.45
CA GLY A 186 -20.04 14.00 -8.31
C GLY A 186 -20.24 12.88 -7.29
N LEU A 187 -19.28 11.98 -7.12
CA LEU A 187 -19.40 10.89 -6.15
C LEU A 187 -18.30 10.91 -5.09
N VAL A 188 -18.68 10.58 -3.86
CA VAL A 188 -17.75 10.30 -2.76
C VAL A 188 -17.72 8.80 -2.54
N HIS A 189 -16.61 8.13 -2.86
CA HIS A 189 -16.53 6.67 -2.71
C HIS A 189 -15.09 6.18 -2.56
N PRO A 190 -14.88 4.89 -2.21
CA PRO A 190 -13.56 4.29 -2.11
C PRO A 190 -12.89 4.19 -3.47
N GLU A 191 -11.57 4.07 -3.44
CA GLU A 191 -10.74 4.16 -4.65
C GLU A 191 -10.23 2.81 -5.13
N THR A 192 -10.75 1.71 -4.59
CA THR A 192 -10.20 0.37 -4.87
C THR A 192 -10.20 -0.01 -6.36
N HIS A 193 -11.10 0.58 -7.16
CA HIS A 193 -11.10 0.43 -8.61
C HIS A 193 -9.83 0.97 -9.30
N PHE A 194 -9.14 1.95 -8.72
CA PHE A 194 -7.86 2.46 -9.22
C PHE A 194 -6.66 1.57 -8.87
N THR A 195 -6.75 0.75 -7.82
CA THR A 195 -5.61 -0.03 -7.29
C THR A 195 -5.72 -1.54 -7.49
N ASP A 196 -6.93 -2.08 -7.55
CA ASP A 196 -7.22 -3.51 -7.72
C ASP A 196 -6.69 -4.03 -9.06
N GLU A 197 -5.87 -5.07 -9.05
CA GLU A 197 -5.25 -5.62 -10.26
C GLU A 197 -6.27 -6.08 -11.30
N LYS A 198 -7.41 -6.61 -10.84
CA LYS A 198 -8.46 -7.12 -11.73
C LYS A 198 -9.39 -6.04 -12.29
N ALA A 199 -9.29 -4.80 -11.80
CA ALA A 199 -10.20 -3.71 -12.18
C ALA A 199 -9.81 -2.98 -13.47
N GLY A 200 -9.00 -3.59 -14.34
CA GLY A 200 -8.52 -2.98 -15.59
C GLY A 200 -9.67 -2.50 -16.50
N HIS A 201 -10.69 -3.33 -16.72
CA HIS A 201 -11.85 -2.95 -17.54
C HIS A 201 -12.65 -1.79 -16.96
N LEU A 202 -12.83 -1.77 -15.64
CA LEU A 202 -13.50 -0.65 -14.97
C LEU A 202 -12.69 0.64 -15.10
N ARG A 203 -11.36 0.59 -14.99
CA ARG A 203 -10.48 1.74 -15.18
C ARG A 203 -10.49 2.28 -16.61
N GLU A 204 -10.48 1.39 -17.60
CA GLU A 204 -10.55 1.75 -19.02
C GLU A 204 -11.77 2.62 -19.34
N GLU A 205 -12.85 2.40 -18.63
CA GLU A 205 -14.09 3.17 -18.74
C GLU A 205 -14.12 4.38 -17.79
N THR A 206 -13.40 4.31 -16.67
CA THR A 206 -13.36 5.38 -15.66
C THR A 206 -12.54 6.58 -16.15
N TYR A 207 -11.32 6.36 -16.66
CA TYR A 207 -10.41 7.45 -17.05
C TYR A 207 -10.98 8.40 -18.13
N PRO A 208 -11.66 7.92 -19.19
CA PRO A 208 -12.33 8.78 -20.17
C PRO A 208 -13.42 9.68 -19.58
N ARG A 209 -14.08 9.22 -18.51
CA ARG A 209 -15.20 9.92 -17.87
C ARG A 209 -14.73 10.87 -16.78
N LEU A 210 -13.56 10.63 -16.19
CA LEU A 210 -13.05 11.42 -15.08
C LEU A 210 -12.69 12.85 -15.54
N ARG A 211 -12.97 13.83 -14.68
CA ARG A 211 -12.64 15.25 -14.85
C ARG A 211 -11.87 15.81 -13.66
N ARG A 212 -12.20 15.32 -12.46
CA ARG A 212 -11.48 15.61 -11.23
C ARG A 212 -11.44 14.37 -10.36
N HIS A 213 -10.32 14.16 -9.71
CA HIS A 213 -10.13 13.14 -8.69
C HIS A 213 -9.34 13.72 -7.52
N TRP A 214 -9.97 13.75 -6.35
CA TRP A 214 -9.35 14.26 -5.13
C TRP A 214 -9.38 13.16 -4.09
N GLN A 215 -8.23 12.57 -3.80
CA GLN A 215 -8.11 11.54 -2.77
C GLN A 215 -7.88 12.18 -1.41
N PHE A 216 -8.63 11.71 -0.42
CA PHE A 216 -8.55 12.11 0.98
C PHE A 216 -8.26 10.92 1.89
N VAL A 217 -7.58 11.19 3.01
CA VAL A 217 -7.44 10.29 4.15
C VAL A 217 -8.15 10.93 5.34
N ASN A 218 -8.99 10.16 6.05
CA ASN A 218 -9.82 10.66 7.16
C ASN A 218 -9.05 10.97 8.46
N GLU A 219 -7.79 11.38 8.38
CA GLU A 219 -6.91 11.67 9.52
C GLU A 219 -7.44 12.79 10.42
N LEU A 220 -8.15 13.76 9.84
CA LEU A 220 -8.81 14.84 10.59
C LEU A 220 -10.18 14.43 11.16
N LYS A 221 -10.62 13.20 10.91
CA LYS A 221 -11.93 12.67 11.28
C LYS A 221 -13.08 13.59 10.84
N LEU A 222 -13.05 14.01 9.56
CA LEU A 222 -14.20 14.71 8.97
C LEU A 222 -15.47 13.84 8.97
N PHE A 223 -15.27 12.52 9.02
CA PHE A 223 -16.29 11.52 9.37
C PHE A 223 -15.88 10.86 10.70
N ASP A 224 -16.45 11.28 11.83
CA ASP A 224 -16.06 10.86 13.18
C ASP A 224 -16.29 9.36 13.45
N GLU A 225 -17.31 8.79 12.82
CA GLU A 225 -17.69 7.37 12.89
C GLU A 225 -16.81 6.46 12.03
N VAL A 226 -15.95 7.03 11.17
CA VAL A 226 -15.07 6.27 10.28
C VAL A 226 -13.65 6.30 10.83
N HIS A 227 -12.96 5.16 10.75
CA HIS A 227 -11.56 5.07 11.16
C HIS A 227 -10.71 6.10 10.41
N ASP A 228 -9.78 6.74 11.10
CA ASP A 228 -8.94 7.84 10.60
C ASP A 228 -8.10 7.47 9.36
N LEU A 229 -7.61 6.24 9.32
CA LEU A 229 -6.84 5.69 8.19
C LEU A 229 -7.66 5.34 6.93
N VAL A 230 -8.99 5.53 6.92
CA VAL A 230 -9.81 5.23 5.73
C VAL A 230 -9.55 6.25 4.62
N THR A 231 -9.22 5.73 3.44
CA THR A 231 -9.03 6.52 2.22
C THR A 231 -10.29 6.53 1.36
N TYR A 232 -10.67 7.71 0.88
CA TYR A 232 -11.82 7.93 0.01
C TYR A 232 -11.51 9.00 -1.03
N GLY A 233 -12.29 9.07 -2.10
CA GLY A 233 -12.09 10.07 -3.14
C GLY A 233 -13.36 10.85 -3.46
N VAL A 234 -13.19 12.11 -3.82
CA VAL A 234 -14.21 12.93 -4.49
C VAL A 234 -13.93 12.89 -5.98
N HIS A 235 -14.87 12.32 -6.73
CA HIS A 235 -14.73 12.06 -8.16
C HIS A 235 -15.77 12.86 -8.94
N VAL A 236 -15.31 13.61 -9.94
CA VAL A 236 -16.19 14.28 -10.89
C VAL A 236 -16.09 13.58 -12.23
N TYR A 237 -17.21 13.03 -12.69
CA TYR A 237 -17.34 12.38 -13.99
C TYR A 237 -18.18 13.24 -14.95
N GLY A 238 -17.88 13.12 -16.24
CA GLY A 238 -18.69 13.62 -17.33
C GLY A 238 -18.73 12.62 -18.48
N SER A 239 -19.20 13.08 -19.64
CA SER A 239 -19.29 12.25 -20.85
C SER A 239 -17.92 11.69 -21.26
N PRO A 240 -17.82 10.46 -21.78
CA PRO A 240 -16.55 9.88 -22.20
C PRO A 240 -15.80 10.78 -23.20
N ALA A 241 -14.50 11.01 -22.94
CA ALA A 241 -13.60 11.77 -23.80
C ALA A 241 -12.18 11.17 -23.73
N GLN A 242 -11.21 11.75 -24.43
CA GLN A 242 -9.80 11.43 -24.16
C GLN A 242 -9.49 11.76 -22.68
N PRO A 243 -8.80 10.86 -21.94
CA PRO A 243 -8.42 11.11 -20.56
C PRO A 243 -7.70 12.45 -20.41
N HIS A 244 -8.32 13.34 -19.63
CA HIS A 244 -7.76 14.62 -19.25
C HIS A 244 -8.47 15.10 -17.98
N PHE A 245 -7.86 14.85 -16.83
CA PHE A 245 -8.43 15.22 -15.53
C PHE A 245 -7.40 15.78 -14.57
N LEU A 246 -7.86 16.60 -13.63
CA LEU A 246 -7.04 17.07 -12.52
C LEU A 246 -7.07 16.07 -11.39
N GLN A 247 -5.92 15.84 -10.79
CA GLN A 247 -5.74 14.88 -9.71
C GLN A 247 -4.94 15.51 -8.57
N ALA A 248 -5.29 15.16 -7.34
CA ALA A 248 -4.45 15.40 -6.16
C ALA A 248 -4.63 14.24 -5.16
N SER A 249 -3.53 13.84 -4.53
CA SER A 249 -3.51 12.71 -3.59
C SER A 249 -3.08 13.13 -2.18
N ALA A 250 -3.29 12.24 -1.22
CA ALA A 250 -2.87 12.43 0.17
C ALA A 250 -3.37 13.74 0.81
N LEU A 251 -4.63 14.10 0.55
CA LEU A 251 -5.25 15.28 1.12
C LEU A 251 -5.95 14.94 2.44
N TYR A 252 -6.10 15.95 3.30
CA TYR A 252 -6.77 15.80 4.59
C TYR A 252 -7.99 16.71 4.75
N HIS A 253 -8.03 17.83 4.02
CA HIS A 253 -9.11 18.79 4.05
C HIS A 253 -9.47 19.30 2.64
N PRO A 254 -10.76 19.45 2.27
CA PRO A 254 -11.18 19.91 0.95
C PRO A 254 -10.65 21.31 0.56
N ASP A 255 -10.48 22.21 1.52
CA ASP A 255 -9.95 23.56 1.27
C ASP A 255 -8.54 23.54 0.68
N THR A 256 -7.74 22.52 1.01
CA THR A 256 -6.41 22.34 0.43
C THR A 256 -6.50 22.25 -1.10
N VAL A 257 -7.51 21.57 -1.66
CA VAL A 257 -7.73 21.49 -3.12
C VAL A 257 -8.10 22.86 -3.68
N VAL A 258 -9.08 23.53 -3.05
CA VAL A 258 -9.61 24.81 -3.53
C VAL A 258 -8.51 25.88 -3.55
N GLY A 259 -7.69 25.93 -2.50
CA GLY A 259 -6.54 26.82 -2.45
C GLY A 259 -5.43 26.43 -3.43
N SER A 260 -5.16 25.13 -3.62
CA SER A 260 -4.09 24.65 -4.50
C SER A 260 -4.35 25.00 -5.96
N LEU A 261 -5.63 24.97 -6.39
CA LEU A 261 -6.04 25.39 -7.73
C LEU A 261 -5.82 26.88 -8.00
N ARG A 262 -5.67 27.71 -6.96
CA ARG A 262 -5.48 29.17 -7.07
C ARG A 262 -4.07 29.62 -6.68
N HIS A 263 -3.24 28.69 -6.26
CA HIS A 263 -1.91 28.97 -5.75
C HIS A 263 -0.95 29.33 -6.89
N ASP A 264 -0.03 30.26 -6.65
CA ASP A 264 0.89 30.80 -7.68
C ASP A 264 2.13 29.93 -7.94
N GLY A 265 2.41 28.99 -7.03
CA GLY A 265 3.51 28.04 -7.11
C GLY A 265 4.75 28.43 -6.31
N SER A 266 4.67 29.50 -5.52
CA SER A 266 5.76 29.94 -4.64
C SER A 266 5.87 29.15 -3.33
N GLY A 267 7.08 29.03 -2.78
CA GLY A 267 7.31 28.33 -1.52
C GLY A 267 7.73 26.86 -1.69
N GLY A 268 7.84 26.15 -0.56
CA GLY A 268 8.36 24.79 -0.54
C GLY A 268 7.30 23.73 -0.91
N ALA A 269 7.74 22.68 -1.61
CA ALA A 269 6.86 21.60 -2.06
C ALA A 269 6.11 20.94 -0.89
N PRO A 270 4.82 20.63 -1.05
CA PRO A 270 4.00 19.98 -0.04
C PRO A 270 4.36 18.49 0.13
N GLY A 271 4.17 17.96 1.34
CA GLY A 271 4.39 16.55 1.68
C GLY A 271 3.20 15.91 2.41
N PHE A 272 3.40 14.72 2.98
CA PHE A 272 2.40 14.12 3.87
C PHE A 272 2.27 14.92 5.19
N LYS A 273 3.40 15.36 5.74
CA LYS A 273 3.48 16.14 6.99
C LYS A 273 4.43 17.33 6.85
N VAL A 274 4.18 18.36 7.65
CA VAL A 274 5.04 19.52 7.88
C VAL A 274 5.09 19.78 9.38
N ASP A 275 6.29 19.93 9.95
CA ASP A 275 6.50 20.17 11.38
C ASP A 275 5.74 19.19 12.31
N GLY A 276 5.71 17.91 11.92
CA GLY A 276 5.02 16.84 12.67
C GLY A 276 3.50 16.78 12.48
N HIS A 277 2.89 17.79 11.85
CA HIS A 277 1.46 17.87 11.57
C HIS A 277 1.12 17.48 10.13
N TRP A 278 -0.12 17.07 9.88
CA TRP A 278 -0.61 16.80 8.52
C TRP A 278 -0.52 18.05 7.65
N ASP A 279 0.18 17.96 6.52
CA ASP A 279 0.39 19.12 5.65
C ASP A 279 -0.90 19.47 4.90
N GLN A 280 -1.59 20.49 5.37
CA GLN A 280 -2.83 21.01 4.79
C GLN A 280 -2.62 22.24 3.91
N ARG A 281 -1.35 22.67 3.73
CA ARG A 281 -1.04 23.88 2.97
C ARG A 281 -1.48 23.71 1.51
N PRO A 282 -2.31 24.63 0.98
CA PRO A 282 -2.60 24.65 -0.44
C PRO A 282 -1.32 24.99 -1.23
N HIS A 283 -1.06 24.27 -2.31
CA HIS A 283 0.10 24.52 -3.18
C HIS A 283 -0.15 24.01 -4.60
N ALA A 284 0.30 24.75 -5.62
CA ALA A 284 0.04 24.44 -7.02
C ALA A 284 0.62 23.07 -7.44
N GLN A 285 1.74 22.66 -6.85
CA GLN A 285 2.36 21.34 -7.12
C GLN A 285 1.53 20.14 -6.64
N ARG A 286 0.51 20.32 -5.78
CA ARG A 286 -0.41 19.23 -5.41
C ARG A 286 -1.31 18.82 -6.57
N ILE A 287 -1.51 19.71 -7.54
CA ILE A 287 -2.42 19.49 -8.66
C ILE A 287 -1.62 18.93 -9.84
N GLU A 288 -1.96 17.70 -10.18
CA GLU A 288 -1.43 16.97 -11.33
C GLU A 288 -2.48 16.92 -12.44
N THR A 289 -2.02 16.95 -13.68
CA THR A 289 -2.87 16.72 -14.86
C THR A 289 -2.58 15.33 -15.39
N VAL A 290 -3.61 14.50 -15.47
CA VAL A 290 -3.49 13.12 -15.96
C VAL A 290 -4.03 13.03 -17.38
N THR A 291 -3.17 12.60 -18.29
CA THR A 291 -3.46 12.39 -19.72
C THR A 291 -3.19 10.94 -20.14
N ASP A 292 -3.43 10.59 -21.40
CA ASP A 292 -3.04 9.27 -21.94
C ASP A 292 -1.52 9.02 -21.81
N GLU A 293 -0.69 10.05 -21.94
CA GLU A 293 0.77 9.96 -21.73
C GLU A 293 1.12 9.66 -20.26
N THR A 294 0.40 10.28 -19.31
CA THR A 294 0.54 9.97 -17.89
C THR A 294 0.15 8.52 -17.60
N LEU A 295 -0.96 8.04 -18.18
CA LEU A 295 -1.39 6.64 -18.04
C LEU A 295 -0.38 5.66 -18.65
N ALA A 296 0.22 6.00 -19.80
CA ALA A 296 1.30 5.20 -20.39
C ALA A 296 2.53 5.12 -19.46
N THR A 297 2.90 6.23 -18.83
CA THR A 297 3.98 6.28 -17.84
C THR A 297 3.66 5.41 -16.62
N TRP A 298 2.45 5.49 -16.07
CA TRP A 298 2.02 4.64 -14.97
C TRP A 298 2.06 3.16 -15.32
N ARG A 299 1.61 2.81 -16.54
CA ARG A 299 1.73 1.46 -17.08
C ARG A 299 3.18 0.99 -17.13
N ASP A 300 4.10 1.81 -17.66
CA ASP A 300 5.54 1.45 -17.72
C ASP A 300 6.20 1.27 -16.35
N ILE A 301 5.69 1.95 -15.34
CA ILE A 301 6.16 1.79 -13.96
C ILE A 301 5.61 0.51 -13.32
N LEU A 302 4.33 0.23 -13.54
CA LEU A 302 3.60 -0.76 -12.75
C LEU A 302 3.52 -2.13 -13.39
N ASP A 303 3.33 -2.16 -14.72
CA ASP A 303 3.11 -3.36 -15.52
C ASP A 303 3.45 -3.08 -17.00
N PRO A 304 4.74 -3.10 -17.38
CA PRO A 304 5.18 -2.82 -18.74
C PRO A 304 4.54 -3.74 -19.81
N ASN A 305 4.08 -4.92 -19.41
CA ASN A 305 3.47 -5.91 -20.29
C ASN A 305 1.97 -5.66 -20.52
N LEU A 306 1.38 -4.71 -19.80
CA LEU A 306 -0.03 -4.36 -19.97
C LEU A 306 -0.24 -3.66 -21.31
N GLU A 307 -1.00 -4.30 -22.20
CA GLU A 307 -1.23 -3.81 -23.57
C GLU A 307 -1.91 -2.43 -23.62
N ALA A 308 -2.92 -2.22 -22.76
CA ALA A 308 -3.75 -1.02 -22.77
C ALA A 308 -3.40 -0.07 -21.60
N PRO A 309 -2.77 1.09 -21.84
CA PRO A 309 -2.43 2.05 -20.79
C PRO A 309 -3.61 2.48 -19.92
N ARG A 310 -4.81 2.59 -20.49
CA ARG A 310 -6.03 2.95 -19.75
C ARG A 310 -6.52 1.89 -18.76
N ARG A 311 -5.94 0.68 -18.78
CA ARG A 311 -6.18 -0.36 -17.76
C ARG A 311 -5.19 -0.30 -16.60
N THR A 312 -4.17 0.56 -16.69
CA THR A 312 -3.14 0.70 -15.66
C THR A 312 -3.75 1.14 -14.34
N ARG A 313 -3.08 0.81 -13.24
CA ARG A 313 -3.48 1.30 -11.91
C ARG A 313 -2.99 2.74 -11.74
N MET A 314 -3.65 3.49 -10.87
CA MET A 314 -3.22 4.84 -10.52
C MET A 314 -1.97 4.80 -9.64
N LEU A 315 -1.03 5.72 -9.89
CA LEU A 315 0.06 6.03 -8.97
C LEU A 315 -0.34 7.24 -8.12
N TYR A 316 0.02 7.20 -6.84
CA TYR A 316 -0.29 8.28 -5.91
C TYR A 316 0.97 9.02 -5.53
N THR A 317 1.06 10.28 -5.98
CA THR A 317 2.14 11.21 -5.68
C THR A 317 1.61 12.47 -5.04
N VAL A 318 2.32 12.96 -4.03
CA VAL A 318 1.87 14.08 -3.18
C VAL A 318 2.13 15.43 -3.87
N ASN A 319 3.09 15.46 -4.79
CA ASN A 319 3.44 16.62 -5.59
C ASN A 319 4.06 16.21 -6.94
N ARG A 320 4.08 17.16 -7.87
CA ARG A 320 4.61 16.98 -9.23
C ARG A 320 6.08 16.57 -9.29
N ASP A 321 6.95 17.12 -8.43
CA ASP A 321 8.40 16.80 -8.45
C ASP A 321 8.65 15.32 -8.15
N VAL A 322 7.85 14.75 -7.25
CA VAL A 322 7.86 13.33 -6.91
C VAL A 322 7.33 12.46 -8.07
N ALA A 323 6.31 12.93 -8.79
CA ALA A 323 5.80 12.26 -9.99
C ALA A 323 6.84 12.22 -11.12
N GLU A 324 7.55 13.32 -11.35
CA GLU A 324 8.65 13.40 -12.31
C GLU A 324 9.81 12.47 -11.93
N THR A 325 10.11 12.38 -10.63
CA THR A 325 11.11 11.44 -10.10
C THR A 325 10.72 9.98 -10.42
N LEU A 326 9.47 9.56 -10.20
CA LEU A 326 9.00 8.22 -10.59
C LEU A 326 9.12 7.96 -12.09
N GLN A 327 8.81 8.97 -12.91
CA GLN A 327 8.95 8.86 -14.36
C GLN A 327 10.41 8.65 -14.77
N GLN A 328 11.37 9.32 -14.13
CA GLN A 328 12.80 9.09 -14.38
C GLN A 328 13.23 7.68 -13.96
N LEU A 329 12.81 7.24 -12.77
CA LEU A 329 13.05 5.86 -12.29
C LEU A 329 12.49 4.80 -13.24
N SER A 330 11.42 5.13 -13.99
CA SER A 330 10.80 4.21 -14.93
C SER A 330 11.66 3.86 -16.15
N LYS A 331 12.65 4.71 -16.48
CA LYS A 331 13.54 4.55 -17.63
C LYS A 331 14.69 3.58 -17.37
N ALA A 332 14.96 3.28 -16.11
CA ALA A 332 16.02 2.36 -15.73
C ALA A 332 15.67 0.90 -16.10
N PRO A 333 16.66 0.05 -16.41
CA PRO A 333 16.44 -1.40 -16.51
C PRO A 333 15.78 -1.95 -15.26
N ARG A 334 15.02 -3.04 -15.37
CA ARG A 334 14.23 -3.61 -14.26
C ARG A 334 14.94 -4.80 -13.61
N LEU A 335 14.78 -5.02 -12.31
CA LEU A 335 15.35 -6.18 -11.60
C LEU A 335 14.89 -7.51 -12.20
N GLY A 336 13.67 -7.57 -12.75
CA GLY A 336 13.17 -8.74 -13.46
C GLY A 336 13.97 -9.12 -14.71
N SER A 337 14.78 -8.20 -15.26
CA SER A 337 15.70 -8.53 -16.38
C SER A 337 16.93 -9.34 -15.94
N LEU A 338 17.22 -9.41 -14.64
CA LEU A 338 18.38 -10.11 -14.10
C LEU A 338 18.14 -11.62 -13.89
N SER A 339 16.99 -12.15 -14.33
CA SER A 339 16.61 -13.58 -14.21
C SER A 339 16.80 -14.13 -12.79
N LEU A 340 16.46 -13.31 -11.80
CA LEU A 340 16.62 -13.67 -10.40
C LEU A 340 15.65 -14.78 -9.99
N ARG A 341 16.07 -15.62 -9.04
CA ARG A 341 15.28 -16.76 -8.55
C ARG A 341 14.71 -16.44 -7.17
N PHE A 342 13.39 -16.56 -7.01
CA PHE A 342 12.69 -16.16 -5.78
C PHE A 342 12.37 -17.34 -4.88
N SER A 343 12.23 -17.07 -3.58
CA SER A 343 11.78 -18.06 -2.60
C SER A 343 10.76 -17.43 -1.62
N PRO A 344 9.52 -17.95 -1.55
CA PRO A 344 8.57 -17.55 -0.52
C PRO A 344 8.95 -18.05 0.87
N GLY A 345 9.86 -19.02 0.97
CA GLY A 345 10.15 -19.73 2.21
C GLY A 345 8.98 -20.59 2.66
N TRP A 346 8.94 -20.92 3.95
CA TRP A 346 7.88 -21.75 4.52
C TRP A 346 6.56 -21.01 4.66
N HIS A 347 5.44 -21.67 4.37
CA HIS A 347 4.12 -21.14 4.72
C HIS A 347 3.87 -21.32 6.22
N GLU A 348 3.91 -20.22 6.99
CA GLU A 348 4.01 -20.23 8.46
C GLU A 348 2.98 -21.14 9.15
N LYS A 349 1.71 -21.07 8.73
CA LYS A 349 0.64 -21.91 9.30
C LYS A 349 0.70 -23.36 8.81
N ASN A 350 0.71 -23.57 7.50
CA ASN A 350 0.55 -24.87 6.87
C ASN A 350 1.77 -25.77 7.14
N ASP A 351 2.98 -25.26 6.95
CA ASP A 351 4.20 -26.05 7.03
C ASP A 351 4.62 -26.31 8.48
N ARG A 352 4.25 -25.42 9.41
CA ARG A 352 4.30 -25.72 10.85
C ARG A 352 3.33 -26.83 11.24
N THR A 353 2.13 -26.87 10.65
CA THR A 353 1.14 -27.94 10.91
C THR A 353 1.61 -29.29 10.37
N LYS A 354 2.35 -29.29 9.25
CA LYS A 354 3.00 -30.49 8.70
C LYS A 354 4.22 -30.97 9.52
N GLY A 355 4.69 -30.16 10.46
CA GLY A 355 5.76 -30.54 11.38
C GLY A 355 7.18 -30.21 10.91
N TYR A 356 7.36 -29.43 9.83
CA TYR A 356 8.70 -29.04 9.36
C TYR A 356 9.47 -28.17 10.35
N PHE A 357 8.77 -27.38 11.17
CA PHE A 357 9.39 -26.57 12.20
C PHE A 357 8.43 -26.35 13.36
N ILE A 358 8.97 -26.05 14.54
CA ILE A 358 8.22 -25.80 15.77
C ILE A 358 8.59 -24.45 16.38
N GLN A 359 7.74 -23.95 17.27
CA GLN A 359 8.04 -22.77 18.06
C GLN A 359 8.86 -23.15 19.30
N GLN A 360 10.15 -22.80 19.27
CA GLN A 360 11.10 -23.04 20.34
C GLN A 360 12.14 -21.90 20.36
N TRP A 361 12.16 -21.16 21.46
CA TRP A 361 13.12 -20.08 21.69
C TRP A 361 14.53 -20.62 21.94
N GLY A 362 15.53 -19.93 21.40
CA GLY A 362 16.95 -20.15 21.72
C GLY A 362 17.87 -19.82 20.55
N THR A 363 19.17 -19.80 20.80
CA THR A 363 20.20 -19.76 19.75
C THR A 363 20.34 -21.15 19.12
N PRO A 364 20.19 -21.31 17.80
CA PRO A 364 20.53 -22.56 17.11
C PRO A 364 22.03 -22.86 17.14
N ASP A 365 22.41 -24.12 17.01
CA ASP A 365 23.82 -24.55 17.00
C ASP A 365 24.53 -24.24 15.66
N SER A 366 23.76 -24.06 14.59
CA SER A 366 24.26 -23.81 13.24
C SER A 366 23.33 -22.89 12.45
N TRP A 367 23.89 -22.17 11.46
CA TRP A 367 23.14 -21.43 10.45
C TRP A 367 22.14 -22.30 9.67
N ASN A 368 22.41 -23.61 9.56
CA ASN A 368 21.50 -24.59 8.98
C ASN A 368 20.19 -24.77 9.75
N ASP A 369 20.12 -24.31 11.00
CA ASP A 369 18.93 -24.42 11.85
C ASP A 369 18.28 -23.06 12.15
N VAL A 370 18.81 -22.00 11.53
CA VAL A 370 18.29 -20.64 11.67
C VAL A 370 17.03 -20.48 10.81
N ILE A 371 15.93 -20.11 11.46
CA ILE A 371 14.69 -19.68 10.81
C ILE A 371 14.42 -18.21 11.15
N LEU A 372 14.75 -17.32 10.22
CA LEU A 372 14.62 -15.87 10.40
C LEU A 372 13.17 -15.41 10.20
N GLN A 373 12.74 -14.47 11.03
CA GLN A 373 11.47 -13.75 10.90
C GLN A 373 11.71 -12.28 10.60
N GLY A 374 10.70 -11.58 10.05
CA GLY A 374 10.78 -10.17 9.66
C GLY A 374 11.49 -9.26 10.68
N PRO A 375 11.21 -9.31 11.99
CA PRO A 375 11.87 -8.47 12.99
C PRO A 375 13.40 -8.63 13.09
N HIS A 376 13.97 -9.76 12.67
CA HIS A 376 15.43 -9.94 12.62
C HIS A 376 16.08 -9.03 11.58
N LEU A 377 15.35 -8.63 10.55
CA LEU A 377 15.87 -7.83 9.44
C LEU A 377 15.51 -6.36 9.61
N HIS A 378 16.46 -5.46 9.39
CA HIS A 378 16.21 -4.04 9.09
C HIS A 378 17.03 -3.62 7.86
N VAL A 379 16.89 -2.39 7.38
CA VAL A 379 17.54 -1.94 6.14
C VAL A 379 19.05 -2.17 6.23
N ALA A 380 19.58 -2.99 5.32
CA ALA A 380 20.95 -3.47 5.28
C ALA A 380 21.48 -4.04 6.61
N THR A 381 20.59 -4.61 7.43
CA THR A 381 20.90 -5.07 8.80
C THR A 381 20.28 -6.44 9.05
N PRO A 382 21.05 -7.54 8.89
CA PRO A 382 20.52 -8.90 9.09
C PRO A 382 20.37 -9.30 10.58
N PHE A 383 20.97 -8.56 11.51
CA PHE A 383 20.86 -8.73 12.97
C PHE A 383 20.24 -7.50 13.64
N TYR A 384 18.96 -7.23 13.39
CA TYR A 384 18.29 -6.05 13.95
C TYR A 384 17.69 -6.28 15.34
N LYS A 385 16.85 -7.31 15.49
CA LYS A 385 16.22 -7.67 16.76
C LYS A 385 16.27 -9.17 17.00
N SER A 386 16.32 -9.53 18.28
CA SER A 386 16.20 -10.91 18.77
C SER A 386 14.87 -11.10 19.52
N PRO A 387 14.19 -12.25 19.38
CA PRO A 387 12.96 -12.52 20.10
C PRO A 387 13.28 -12.73 21.59
N ASN A 388 12.45 -12.19 22.47
CA ASN A 388 12.61 -12.41 23.90
C ASN A 388 12.15 -13.83 24.29
N PRO A 389 12.69 -14.43 25.37
CA PRO A 389 12.32 -15.78 25.83
C PRO A 389 10.81 -15.97 26.06
N THR A 390 10.12 -14.88 26.40
CA THR A 390 8.69 -14.86 26.70
C THR A 390 7.81 -15.09 25.47
N MET A 391 8.26 -14.71 24.27
CA MET A 391 7.52 -14.85 23.00
C MET A 391 6.02 -14.47 23.08
N LYS A 392 5.66 -13.46 23.87
CA LYS A 392 4.25 -13.19 24.25
C LYS A 392 3.42 -12.64 23.12
N HIS A 393 3.97 -11.69 22.35
CA HIS A 393 3.28 -11.01 21.26
C HIS A 393 4.28 -10.49 20.22
N ASN A 394 3.75 -9.96 19.11
CA ASN A 394 4.51 -9.49 17.95
C ASN A 394 5.49 -8.31 18.21
N GLN A 395 5.47 -7.70 19.39
CA GLN A 395 6.40 -6.62 19.80
C GLN A 395 7.41 -7.07 20.85
N ASP A 396 7.37 -8.33 21.28
CA ASP A 396 8.23 -8.89 22.32
C ASP A 396 9.64 -9.24 21.79
N TRP A 397 10.38 -8.19 21.43
CA TRP A 397 11.68 -8.25 20.77
C TRP A 397 12.64 -7.23 21.36
N SER A 398 13.92 -7.60 21.48
CA SER A 398 15.00 -6.71 21.91
C SER A 398 15.91 -6.36 20.74
N VAL A 399 16.36 -5.10 20.67
CA VAL A 399 17.34 -4.66 19.68
C VAL A 399 18.68 -5.36 19.94
N VAL A 400 19.31 -5.86 18.88
CA VAL A 400 20.64 -6.46 18.96
C VAL A 400 21.68 -5.35 19.01
N ASP A 401 22.57 -5.43 20.00
CA ASP A 401 23.72 -4.55 20.09
C ASP A 401 24.83 -5.04 19.14
N LEU A 402 25.01 -4.32 18.03
CA LEU A 402 25.99 -4.68 17.01
C LEU A 402 27.43 -4.47 17.46
N GLU A 403 27.69 -3.61 18.46
CA GLU A 403 29.05 -3.38 18.96
C GLU A 403 29.61 -4.57 19.74
N THR A 404 28.73 -5.30 20.44
CA THR A 404 29.09 -6.47 21.24
C THR A 404 28.84 -7.80 20.53
N LEU A 405 28.23 -7.77 19.34
CA LEU A 405 27.92 -8.97 18.56
C LEU A 405 29.22 -9.73 18.18
N PRO A 406 29.40 -10.98 18.66
CA PRO A 406 30.58 -11.79 18.37
C PRO A 406 30.79 -12.06 16.88
N PRO A 407 32.05 -12.33 16.44
CA PRO A 407 32.34 -12.68 15.06
C PRO A 407 31.61 -13.92 14.56
N ASP A 408 31.40 -14.91 15.43
CA ASP A 408 30.77 -16.21 15.18
C ASP A 408 29.28 -16.25 15.59
N ALA A 409 28.67 -15.08 15.78
CA ALA A 409 27.32 -15.00 16.33
C ALA A 409 26.26 -15.64 15.42
N ILE A 410 25.39 -16.45 16.02
CA ILE A 410 24.17 -17.00 15.40
C ILE A 410 22.96 -16.30 16.03
N PRO A 411 21.95 -15.87 15.24
CA PRO A 411 20.80 -15.15 15.78
C PRO A 411 19.93 -16.06 16.63
N VAL A 412 19.42 -15.54 17.74
CA VAL A 412 18.36 -16.19 18.51
C VAL A 412 17.10 -16.23 17.65
N THR A 413 16.47 -17.40 17.49
CA THR A 413 15.23 -17.55 16.73
C THR A 413 14.10 -18.12 17.59
N SER A 414 12.86 -17.80 17.22
CA SER A 414 11.66 -18.38 17.85
C SER A 414 11.20 -19.69 17.20
N TYR A 415 11.74 -20.00 16.01
CA TYR A 415 11.45 -21.21 15.24
C TYR A 415 12.70 -22.06 15.07
N LYS A 416 12.50 -23.39 15.11
CA LYS A 416 13.54 -24.41 14.91
C LYS A 416 13.04 -25.48 13.94
N PRO A 417 13.88 -26.00 13.03
CA PRO A 417 13.53 -27.17 12.23
C PRO A 417 13.09 -28.33 13.12
N ALA A 418 12.15 -29.11 12.62
CA ALA A 418 11.61 -30.28 13.30
C ALA A 418 11.27 -31.37 12.28
N GLY A 419 11.03 -32.58 12.77
CA GLY A 419 10.77 -33.73 11.90
C GLY A 419 12.03 -34.27 11.24
N ASP A 420 11.85 -34.91 10.09
CA ASP A 420 12.95 -35.48 9.31
C ASP A 420 13.72 -34.38 8.56
N ARG A 421 15.04 -34.34 8.75
CA ARG A 421 15.87 -33.29 8.16
C ARG A 421 15.98 -33.40 6.64
N ALA A 422 16.02 -34.61 6.10
CA ALA A 422 16.09 -34.80 4.65
C ALA A 422 14.81 -34.31 3.98
N TRP A 423 13.64 -34.54 4.59
CA TRP A 423 12.37 -34.00 4.09
C TRP A 423 12.28 -32.49 4.27
N TYR A 424 12.74 -31.95 5.40
CA TYR A 424 12.82 -30.51 5.61
C TYR A 424 13.65 -29.81 4.52
N ASP A 425 14.83 -30.34 4.22
CA ASP A 425 15.73 -29.77 3.23
C ASP A 425 15.15 -29.95 1.80
N ALA A 426 14.63 -31.13 1.47
CA ALA A 426 14.07 -31.45 0.15
C ALA A 426 12.80 -30.65 -0.19
N ASP A 427 11.92 -30.39 0.79
CA ASP A 427 10.66 -29.70 0.57
C ASP A 427 10.78 -28.17 0.66
N TYR A 428 11.93 -27.64 1.08
CA TYR A 428 12.21 -26.22 0.96
C TYR A 428 12.39 -25.81 -0.51
N THR A 429 12.35 -24.51 -0.80
CA THR A 429 12.54 -24.00 -2.16
C THR A 429 13.85 -24.49 -2.79
N HIS A 430 13.74 -25.04 -4.00
CA HIS A 430 14.87 -25.35 -4.89
C HIS A 430 14.77 -24.52 -6.18
N TRP A 431 15.91 -24.18 -6.75
CA TRP A 431 16.05 -23.47 -8.01
C TRP A 431 16.77 -24.34 -9.02
N ASP A 432 16.02 -24.89 -9.98
CA ASP A 432 16.55 -25.82 -11.01
C ASP A 432 17.27 -27.06 -10.43
N GLY A 433 16.84 -27.51 -9.24
CA GLY A 433 17.43 -28.65 -8.53
C GLY A 433 18.43 -28.26 -7.44
N ASP A 434 18.88 -27.01 -7.39
CA ASP A 434 19.80 -26.52 -6.35
C ASP A 434 19.01 -25.95 -5.15
N PRO A 435 19.29 -26.36 -3.90
CA PRO A 435 18.60 -25.84 -2.73
C PRO A 435 18.82 -24.32 -2.58
N ALA A 436 17.74 -23.54 -2.47
CA ALA A 436 17.86 -22.09 -2.31
C ALA A 436 18.65 -21.69 -1.04
N ARG A 437 18.69 -22.59 -0.05
CA ARG A 437 19.39 -22.39 1.22
C ARG A 437 20.90 -22.51 1.12
N ASP A 438 21.44 -23.04 0.03
CA ASP A 438 22.89 -23.19 -0.15
C ASP A 438 23.55 -21.90 -0.65
N HIS A 439 22.76 -20.84 -0.87
CA HIS A 439 23.21 -19.57 -1.42
C HIS A 439 22.95 -18.40 -0.48
N TYR A 440 23.82 -17.38 -0.59
CA TYR A 440 23.50 -16.04 -0.10
C TYR A 440 22.24 -15.53 -0.81
N ARG A 441 21.38 -14.87 -0.05
CA ARG A 441 20.09 -14.38 -0.54
C ARG A 441 19.85 -12.96 -0.07
N LEU A 442 19.25 -12.15 -0.93
CA LEU A 442 18.70 -10.85 -0.55
C LEU A 442 17.28 -11.09 -0.05
N ALA A 443 17.05 -10.89 1.24
CA ALA A 443 15.78 -11.10 1.90
C ALA A 443 15.18 -9.77 2.37
N TRP A 444 13.86 -9.68 2.41
CA TRP A 444 13.16 -8.50 2.93
C TRP A 444 11.88 -8.90 3.65
N ARG A 445 11.36 -7.98 4.48
CA ARG A 445 10.05 -8.15 5.12
C ARG A 445 8.95 -8.13 4.05
N ALA A 446 8.17 -9.20 3.95
CA ALA A 446 7.19 -9.37 2.87
C ALA A 446 5.98 -8.43 3.03
N MET A 447 5.60 -8.06 4.26
CA MET A 447 4.48 -7.16 4.51
C MET A 447 4.89 -5.69 4.32
N ALA A 448 4.15 -4.96 3.48
CA ALA A 448 4.47 -3.58 3.13
C ALA A 448 3.91 -2.58 4.15
N ALA A 449 4.79 -1.93 4.92
CA ALA A 449 4.42 -0.81 5.79
C ALA A 449 4.37 0.50 4.97
N ASN A 450 3.29 0.72 4.22
CA ASN A 450 3.18 1.82 3.25
C ASN A 450 3.28 3.24 3.86
N THR A 451 3.03 3.38 5.16
CA THR A 451 3.12 4.65 5.90
C THR A 451 4.19 4.65 7.01
N GLY A 452 4.95 3.56 7.13
CA GLY A 452 5.99 3.41 8.16
C GLY A 452 7.24 4.23 7.88
N GLU A 453 8.24 4.10 8.75
CA GLU A 453 9.58 4.66 8.57
C GLU A 453 10.20 4.25 7.22
N ARG A 454 10.11 2.96 6.91
CA ARG A 454 10.57 2.32 5.67
C ARG A 454 9.52 1.33 5.20
N THR A 455 9.31 1.19 3.89
CA THR A 455 8.39 0.20 3.33
C THR A 455 9.16 -1.03 2.84
N LEU A 456 10.28 -0.82 2.13
CA LEU A 456 11.19 -1.88 1.71
C LEU A 456 12.32 -2.03 2.74
N ILE A 457 12.40 -3.19 3.39
CA ILE A 457 13.35 -3.45 4.47
C ILE A 457 14.19 -4.69 4.12
N PRO A 458 15.27 -4.53 3.33
CA PRO A 458 16.09 -5.62 2.83
C PRO A 458 17.37 -5.85 3.65
N ALA A 459 17.88 -7.07 3.63
CA ALA A 459 19.20 -7.46 4.12
C ALA A 459 19.68 -8.74 3.42
N ILE A 460 21.00 -8.97 3.38
CA ILE A 460 21.57 -10.22 2.87
C ILE A 460 21.59 -11.26 3.99
N ILE A 461 21.09 -12.46 3.71
CA ILE A 461 21.11 -13.62 4.63
C ILE A 461 22.07 -14.71 4.10
N PRO A 462 22.82 -15.39 4.99
CA PRO A 462 23.82 -16.37 4.58
C PRO A 462 23.20 -17.72 4.21
N PRO A 463 23.99 -18.62 3.59
CA PRO A 463 23.62 -20.02 3.41
C PRO A 463 23.17 -20.70 4.72
N GLY A 464 22.38 -21.76 4.60
CA GLY A 464 21.76 -22.51 5.69
C GLY A 464 20.44 -21.93 6.19
N THR A 465 20.23 -20.61 6.08
CA THR A 465 19.06 -19.94 6.68
C THR A 465 17.73 -20.27 5.99
N ALA A 466 16.69 -20.54 6.77
CA ALA A 466 15.31 -20.56 6.28
C ALA A 466 14.53 -19.35 6.80
N HIS A 467 13.35 -19.11 6.26
CA HIS A 467 12.41 -18.10 6.75
C HIS A 467 10.96 -18.51 6.44
N PRO A 468 9.97 -18.03 7.20
CA PRO A 468 8.58 -18.15 6.82
C PRO A 468 8.19 -17.06 5.81
N ASN A 469 6.99 -17.18 5.24
CA ASN A 469 6.42 -16.30 4.22
C ASN A 469 6.15 -14.85 4.66
N GLY A 470 6.36 -14.52 5.95
CA GLY A 470 6.48 -13.13 6.41
C GLY A 470 7.78 -12.43 5.97
N VAL A 471 8.72 -13.19 5.43
CA VAL A 471 9.94 -12.75 4.74
C VAL A 471 9.88 -13.32 3.32
N PHE A 472 10.35 -12.56 2.34
CA PHE A 472 10.53 -13.02 0.97
C PHE A 472 11.99 -12.83 0.61
N CYS A 473 12.53 -13.68 -0.26
CA CYS A 473 13.91 -13.50 -0.70
C CYS A 473 14.11 -13.83 -2.16
N VAL A 474 15.28 -13.42 -2.64
CA VAL A 474 15.76 -13.65 -3.99
C VAL A 474 17.24 -14.03 -3.96
N GLY A 475 17.65 -14.86 -4.91
CA GLY A 475 19.05 -15.22 -5.13
C GLY A 475 19.24 -15.86 -6.50
N GLY A 476 20.22 -16.77 -6.59
CA GLY A 476 20.51 -17.51 -7.83
C GLY A 476 21.20 -16.67 -8.92
N ALA A 477 21.67 -15.48 -8.57
CA ALA A 477 22.59 -14.68 -9.36
C ALA A 477 23.98 -14.68 -8.70
N ASP A 478 24.98 -14.19 -9.44
CA ASP A 478 26.32 -13.94 -8.91
C ASP A 478 26.29 -13.03 -7.66
N ASN A 479 27.17 -13.29 -6.70
CA ASN A 479 27.20 -12.60 -5.42
C ASN A 479 27.48 -11.08 -5.56
N ARG A 480 28.21 -10.65 -6.60
CA ARG A 480 28.40 -9.23 -6.90
C ARG A 480 27.10 -8.58 -7.37
N ILE A 481 26.32 -9.26 -8.21
CA ILE A 481 24.99 -8.81 -8.65
C ILE A 481 24.04 -8.75 -7.46
N LEU A 482 24.00 -9.80 -6.62
CA LEU A 482 23.18 -9.85 -5.42
C LEU A 482 23.46 -8.68 -4.49
N THR A 483 24.75 -8.39 -4.27
CA THR A 483 25.20 -7.26 -3.43
C THR A 483 24.81 -5.92 -4.05
N ALA A 484 24.94 -5.74 -5.36
CA ALA A 484 24.48 -4.53 -6.04
C ALA A 484 22.96 -4.33 -5.89
N CYS A 485 22.19 -5.40 -6.05
CA CYS A 485 20.73 -5.39 -5.83
C CYS A 485 20.39 -5.05 -4.37
N ALA A 486 21.14 -5.56 -3.39
CA ALA A 486 20.96 -5.25 -1.98
C ALA A 486 21.23 -3.77 -1.67
N GLY A 487 22.27 -3.19 -2.28
CA GLY A 487 22.59 -1.75 -2.18
C GLY A 487 21.47 -0.89 -2.75
N PHE A 488 21.01 -1.19 -3.96
CA PHE A 488 19.86 -0.52 -4.58
C PHE A 488 18.61 -0.65 -3.71
N ALA A 489 18.27 -1.85 -3.26
CA ALA A 489 17.07 -2.11 -2.47
C ALA A 489 17.09 -1.38 -1.11
N SER A 490 18.28 -1.09 -0.58
CA SER A 490 18.45 -0.36 0.68
C SER A 490 18.20 1.16 0.55
N SER A 491 18.18 1.70 -0.67
CA SER A 491 17.99 3.13 -0.92
C SER A 491 16.54 3.61 -0.73
N LEU A 492 16.39 4.91 -0.46
CA LEU A 492 15.11 5.59 -0.40
C LEU A 492 14.37 5.58 -1.75
N LEU A 493 15.08 5.62 -2.88
CA LEU A 493 14.46 5.65 -4.22
C LEU A 493 13.76 4.33 -4.58
N LEU A 494 14.34 3.19 -4.20
CA LEU A 494 13.68 1.90 -4.41
C LEU A 494 12.56 1.65 -3.40
N ASP A 495 12.73 2.07 -2.14
CA ASP A 495 11.64 2.06 -1.16
C ASP A 495 10.46 2.93 -1.64
N PHE A 496 10.75 4.12 -2.16
CA PHE A 496 9.77 5.03 -2.73
C PHE A 496 9.02 4.40 -3.93
N SER A 497 9.74 3.70 -4.82
CA SER A 497 9.13 2.98 -5.95
C SER A 497 8.16 1.86 -5.50
N VAL A 498 8.38 1.27 -4.32
CA VAL A 498 7.41 0.35 -3.71
C VAL A 498 6.23 1.15 -3.12
N ARG A 499 6.52 2.20 -2.35
CA ARG A 499 5.53 3.01 -1.63
C ARG A 499 4.52 3.73 -2.53
N ALA A 500 4.96 4.24 -3.68
CA ALA A 500 4.12 5.00 -4.63
C ALA A 500 2.96 4.18 -5.24
N ALA A 501 3.01 2.85 -5.14
CA ALA A 501 1.95 1.96 -5.57
C ALA A 501 1.62 0.96 -4.44
N PRO A 502 0.86 1.40 -3.43
CA PRO A 502 0.64 0.66 -2.20
C PRO A 502 0.09 -0.75 -2.46
N LYS A 503 0.70 -1.74 -1.82
CA LYS A 503 0.21 -3.13 -1.77
C LYS A 503 0.21 -3.63 -0.33
N SER A 504 -0.45 -4.77 -0.09
CA SER A 504 -0.37 -5.47 1.20
C SER A 504 0.99 -6.14 1.41
N GLY A 505 1.67 -6.55 0.34
CA GLY A 505 2.98 -7.19 0.42
C GLY A 505 3.88 -6.93 -0.80
N ILE A 506 5.17 -7.12 -0.55
CA ILE A 506 6.29 -6.98 -1.48
C ILE A 506 6.72 -8.39 -1.88
N TYR A 507 6.13 -8.90 -2.96
CA TYR A 507 6.47 -10.21 -3.54
C TYR A 507 7.16 -10.03 -4.88
N GLN A 508 7.44 -11.14 -5.58
CA GLN A 508 8.16 -11.16 -6.86
C GLN A 508 7.76 -10.03 -7.82
N ALA A 509 6.48 -9.90 -8.19
CA ALA A 509 6.03 -8.89 -9.15
C ALA A 509 6.32 -7.44 -8.71
N VAL A 510 6.37 -7.16 -7.40
CA VAL A 510 6.71 -5.83 -6.87
C VAL A 510 8.22 -5.60 -6.94
N PHE A 511 9.01 -6.64 -6.67
CA PHE A 511 10.47 -6.57 -6.69
C PHE A 511 11.02 -6.50 -8.12
N ASP A 512 10.45 -7.30 -9.05
CA ASP A 512 10.88 -7.37 -10.45
C ASP A 512 10.79 -6.02 -11.18
N ARG A 513 9.80 -5.20 -10.86
CA ARG A 513 9.62 -3.88 -11.50
C ARG A 513 10.57 -2.78 -10.98
N LEU A 514 11.34 -3.03 -9.91
CA LEU A 514 12.24 -2.02 -9.36
C LEU A 514 13.42 -1.76 -10.30
N PRO A 515 14.01 -0.55 -10.29
CA PRO A 515 15.24 -0.26 -11.02
C PRO A 515 16.38 -1.23 -10.69
N ALA A 516 17.07 -1.72 -11.71
CA ALA A 516 18.22 -2.60 -11.59
C ALA A 516 19.55 -1.81 -11.61
N PRO A 517 20.55 -2.24 -10.83
CA PRO A 517 21.88 -1.65 -10.87
C PRO A 517 22.60 -1.95 -12.18
N CYS A 518 23.16 -0.90 -12.80
CA CYS A 518 24.05 -1.05 -13.94
C CYS A 518 25.39 -1.66 -13.47
N GLN A 519 25.68 -2.89 -13.91
CA GLN A 519 26.85 -3.67 -13.47
C GLN A 519 28.20 -3.09 -13.92
N ARG A 520 28.20 -2.15 -14.88
CA ARG A 520 29.41 -1.48 -15.39
C ARG A 520 29.54 -0.04 -14.94
N HIS A 521 28.71 0.41 -14.00
CA HIS A 521 28.74 1.79 -13.56
C HIS A 521 30.02 2.09 -12.75
N PRO A 522 30.74 3.21 -13.00
CA PRO A 522 31.99 3.53 -12.30
C PRO A 522 31.85 3.69 -10.78
N LEU A 523 30.66 4.02 -10.29
CA LEU A 523 30.33 4.13 -8.86
C LEU A 523 29.92 2.79 -8.21
N LEU A 524 29.81 1.70 -8.99
CA LEU A 524 29.39 0.40 -8.45
C LEU A 524 30.31 -0.09 -7.31
N PRO A 525 31.65 0.01 -7.37
CA PRO A 525 32.51 -0.40 -6.25
C PRO A 525 32.20 0.37 -4.95
N ALA A 526 31.94 1.68 -5.04
CA ALA A 526 31.59 2.49 -3.87
C ALA A 526 30.27 2.01 -3.23
N LEU A 527 29.28 1.65 -4.05
CA LEU A 527 28.02 1.07 -3.57
C LEU A 527 28.25 -0.30 -2.91
N LEU A 528 29.04 -1.18 -3.53
CA LEU A 528 29.31 -2.53 -3.03
C LEU A 528 30.00 -2.48 -1.66
N LEU A 529 31.02 -1.64 -1.49
CA LEU A 529 31.75 -1.52 -0.21
C LEU A 529 30.79 -1.19 0.95
N ARG A 530 29.97 -0.14 0.79
CA ARG A 530 29.01 0.28 1.82
C ARG A 530 27.98 -0.80 2.10
N THR A 531 27.48 -1.46 1.05
CA THR A 531 26.49 -2.54 1.18
C THR A 531 27.06 -3.75 1.92
N LEU A 532 28.29 -4.18 1.57
CA LEU A 532 28.97 -5.29 2.22
C LEU A 532 29.26 -4.99 3.68
N ARG A 533 29.86 -3.83 3.98
CA ARG A 533 30.18 -3.49 5.38
C ARG A 533 28.93 -3.32 6.27
N LEU A 534 27.77 -3.01 5.68
CA LEU A 534 26.50 -2.99 6.41
C LEU A 534 25.96 -4.40 6.73
N ASN A 535 26.10 -5.36 5.80
CA ASN A 535 25.49 -6.69 5.87
C ASN A 535 26.40 -7.78 6.45
N CYS A 536 27.71 -7.76 6.16
CA CYS A 536 28.68 -8.81 6.56
C CYS A 536 29.06 -8.72 8.05
N LEU A 537 28.10 -8.94 8.95
CA LEU A 537 28.23 -8.71 10.39
C LEU A 537 28.99 -9.81 11.15
N THR A 538 29.04 -11.02 10.59
CA THR A 538 29.65 -12.22 11.19
C THR A 538 30.50 -12.98 10.16
N ASP A 539 31.26 -13.96 10.62
CA ASP A 539 32.14 -14.82 9.81
C ASP A 539 31.37 -15.64 8.76
N ALA A 540 30.08 -15.89 8.96
CA ALA A 540 29.18 -16.48 7.98
C ALA A 540 29.07 -15.69 6.65
N TYR A 541 29.59 -14.46 6.62
CA TYR A 541 29.66 -13.62 5.42
C TYR A 541 31.08 -13.49 4.86
N ALA A 542 32.07 -14.24 5.38
CA ALA A 542 33.45 -14.15 4.95
C ALA A 542 33.63 -14.52 3.46
N ASP A 543 32.91 -15.56 2.99
CA ASP A 543 32.96 -15.99 1.58
C ASP A 543 32.35 -14.91 0.67
N LEU A 544 31.17 -14.39 1.02
CA LEU A 544 30.55 -13.27 0.30
C LEU A 544 31.48 -12.06 0.20
N TRP A 545 32.13 -11.72 1.33
CA TRP A 545 33.08 -10.61 1.39
C TRP A 545 34.27 -10.83 0.46
N ALA A 546 34.90 -12.01 0.53
CA ALA A 546 36.06 -12.35 -0.28
C ALA A 546 35.74 -12.36 -1.78
N GLU A 547 34.60 -12.93 -2.17
CA GLU A 547 34.16 -12.99 -3.57
C GLU A 547 33.82 -11.60 -4.14
N CYS A 548 33.24 -10.72 -3.33
CA CYS A 548 32.84 -9.38 -3.77
C CYS A 548 33.94 -8.32 -3.56
N PHE A 549 35.08 -8.67 -2.95
CA PHE A 549 36.14 -7.73 -2.64
C PHE A 549 36.73 -7.12 -3.92
N ASP A 550 36.82 -5.79 -3.95
CA ASP A 550 37.44 -5.03 -5.02
C ASP A 550 38.64 -4.27 -4.43
N PRO A 551 39.86 -4.36 -5.00
CA PRO A 551 41.02 -3.64 -4.48
C PRO A 551 40.81 -2.12 -4.37
N SER A 552 39.91 -1.53 -5.17
CA SER A 552 39.58 -0.11 -5.05
C SER A 552 38.94 0.26 -3.70
N PHE A 553 38.40 -0.71 -2.96
CA PHE A 553 37.81 -0.50 -1.63
C PHE A 553 38.81 0.09 -0.65
N THR A 554 40.09 -0.27 -0.74
CA THR A 554 41.12 0.22 0.18
C THR A 554 41.46 1.70 -0.02
N SER A 555 41.06 2.26 -1.17
CA SER A 555 41.25 3.66 -1.53
C SER A 555 39.99 4.52 -1.36
N ASP A 556 38.86 3.91 -1.02
CA ASP A 556 37.60 4.64 -0.80
C ASP A 556 37.58 5.29 0.59
N SER A 557 36.88 6.42 0.68
CA SER A 557 36.75 7.24 1.87
C SER A 557 35.34 7.80 1.99
N TRP A 558 34.93 8.09 3.23
CA TRP A 558 33.68 8.79 3.52
C TRP A 558 33.63 10.13 2.81
N THR A 559 32.44 10.49 2.30
CA THR A 559 32.22 11.83 1.74
C THR A 559 32.17 12.89 2.84
N ILE A 560 31.82 12.48 4.06
CA ILE A 560 31.78 13.33 5.25
C ILE A 560 32.52 12.63 6.41
N PRO A 561 33.86 12.77 6.51
CA PRO A 561 34.66 12.08 7.53
C PRO A 561 34.20 12.35 8.97
N ASP A 562 33.73 13.56 9.27
CA ASP A 562 33.23 13.95 10.61
C ASP A 562 31.93 13.25 11.03
N ARG A 563 31.33 12.47 10.13
CA ARG A 563 30.12 11.67 10.36
C ARG A 563 30.42 10.19 10.49
N ALA A 564 31.68 9.82 10.69
CA ALA A 564 32.08 8.44 10.88
C ALA A 564 33.18 8.31 11.93
N THR A 565 33.24 7.12 12.53
CA THR A 565 34.19 6.76 13.59
C THR A 565 35.26 5.78 13.10
N THR A 566 34.95 5.00 12.06
CA THR A 566 35.86 4.03 11.46
C THR A 566 36.21 4.46 10.03
N PRO A 567 37.48 4.41 9.59
CA PRO A 567 37.81 4.67 8.19
C PRO A 567 37.09 3.71 7.25
N LEU A 568 36.58 4.22 6.12
CA LEU A 568 35.78 3.42 5.20
C LEU A 568 36.60 2.33 4.49
N GLY A 569 37.78 2.70 3.98
CA GLY A 569 38.69 1.84 3.23
C GLY A 569 39.71 1.06 4.06
N ASP A 570 39.64 1.10 5.40
CA ASP A 570 40.49 0.27 6.27
C ASP A 570 39.93 -1.17 6.31
N VAL A 571 40.06 -1.86 5.17
CA VAL A 571 39.55 -3.20 4.92
C VAL A 571 40.51 -3.98 4.04
N GLY A 572 40.47 -5.31 4.11
CA GLY A 572 41.27 -6.21 3.26
C GLY A 572 40.40 -7.29 2.60
N PRO A 573 41.01 -8.16 1.77
CA PRO A 573 40.28 -9.23 1.07
C PRO A 573 39.71 -10.29 2.01
N THR A 574 40.25 -10.42 3.21
CA THR A 574 39.75 -11.33 4.25
C THR A 574 38.86 -10.59 5.22
N TRP A 575 37.69 -11.17 5.51
CA TRP A 575 36.78 -10.63 6.52
C TRP A 575 37.39 -10.73 7.92
N THR A 576 37.19 -9.70 8.73
CA THR A 576 37.60 -9.65 10.14
C THR A 576 36.48 -9.04 10.99
N SER A 577 36.60 -9.13 12.33
CA SER A 577 35.63 -8.53 13.25
C SER A 577 35.50 -7.00 13.14
N GLN A 578 36.50 -6.33 12.55
CA GLN A 578 36.53 -4.87 12.29
C GLN A 578 35.99 -4.50 10.89
N THR A 579 35.80 -5.48 10.00
CA THR A 579 35.25 -5.26 8.66
C THR A 579 33.84 -4.62 8.70
N PRO A 580 32.85 -5.10 9.48
CA PRO A 580 31.51 -4.50 9.46
C PRO A 580 31.41 -3.13 10.12
N LEU A 581 30.47 -2.31 9.66
CA LEU A 581 30.07 -1.06 10.33
C LEU A 581 29.10 -1.38 11.47
N ARG A 582 29.58 -1.29 12.71
CA ARG A 582 28.78 -1.60 13.92
C ARG A 582 28.18 -0.35 14.57
N ARG A 583 28.87 0.79 14.47
CA ARG A 583 28.45 2.06 15.08
C ARG A 583 27.22 2.62 14.36
N ALA A 584 26.25 3.12 15.11
CA ALA A 584 25.00 3.63 14.55
C ALA A 584 25.24 4.79 13.56
N VAL A 585 26.18 5.69 13.89
CA VAL A 585 26.53 6.81 13.00
C VAL A 585 27.17 6.33 11.68
N ASP A 586 28.11 5.38 11.72
CA ASP A 586 28.76 4.85 10.53
C ASP A 586 27.74 4.16 9.61
N ARG A 587 26.80 3.41 10.22
CA ARG A 587 25.72 2.75 9.48
C ARG A 587 24.77 3.76 8.85
N ARG A 588 24.42 4.84 9.58
CA ARG A 588 23.64 5.97 9.03
C ARG A 588 24.36 6.59 7.83
N GLN A 589 25.65 6.92 7.98
CA GLN A 589 26.44 7.56 6.93
C GLN A 589 26.53 6.68 5.68
N ALA A 590 26.73 5.36 5.84
CA ALA A 590 26.70 4.43 4.73
C ALA A 590 25.35 4.42 3.99
N LEU A 591 24.22 4.48 4.71
CA LEU A 591 22.90 4.56 4.09
C LEU A 591 22.69 5.88 3.34
N VAL A 592 23.11 7.02 3.92
CA VAL A 592 23.07 8.33 3.23
C VAL A 592 23.88 8.31 1.94
N GLU A 593 25.09 7.75 1.98
CA GLU A 593 25.94 7.66 0.80
C GLU A 593 25.38 6.66 -0.23
N ILE A 594 24.73 5.57 0.20
CA ILE A 594 23.97 4.68 -0.70
C ILE A 594 22.84 5.44 -1.40
N ASP A 595 22.08 6.28 -0.67
CA ASP A 595 21.00 7.09 -1.26
C ASP A 595 21.54 8.02 -2.36
N ALA A 596 22.67 8.71 -2.09
CA ALA A 596 23.33 9.58 -3.07
C ALA A 596 23.90 8.82 -4.28
N LEU A 597 24.57 7.67 -4.04
CA LEU A 597 25.10 6.81 -5.10
C LEU A 597 23.99 6.31 -6.03
N VAL A 598 22.89 5.82 -5.47
CA VAL A 598 21.76 5.30 -6.24
C VAL A 598 21.07 6.43 -7.02
N ALA A 599 20.94 7.62 -6.43
CA ALA A 599 20.40 8.79 -7.13
C ALA A 599 21.23 9.14 -8.37
N LEU A 600 22.55 9.27 -8.24
CA LEU A 600 23.46 9.50 -9.36
C LEU A 600 23.36 8.41 -10.43
N MET A 601 23.38 7.14 -10.01
CA MET A 601 23.30 5.99 -10.93
C MET A 601 21.98 5.93 -11.72
N LEU A 602 20.91 6.53 -11.19
CA LEU A 602 19.59 6.59 -11.81
C LEU A 602 19.30 7.94 -12.49
N GLY A 603 20.24 8.89 -12.45
CA GLY A 603 20.07 10.24 -13.02
C GLY A 603 19.05 11.10 -12.28
N ILE A 604 18.85 10.86 -10.98
CA ILE A 604 17.99 11.65 -10.09
C ILE A 604 18.86 12.70 -9.40
N THR A 605 18.45 13.96 -9.39
CA THR A 605 19.21 15.02 -8.73
C THR A 605 19.14 14.93 -7.20
N ALA A 606 20.10 15.55 -6.51
CA ALA A 606 20.08 15.64 -5.05
C ALA A 606 18.80 16.33 -4.53
N ASP A 607 18.32 17.37 -5.21
CA ASP A 607 17.09 18.08 -4.83
C ASP A 607 15.84 17.19 -4.95
N GLN A 608 15.76 16.37 -5.99
CA GLN A 608 14.69 15.39 -6.16
C GLN A 608 14.76 14.31 -5.06
N LEU A 609 15.96 13.82 -4.73
CA LEU A 609 16.17 12.86 -3.65
C LEU A 609 15.72 13.44 -2.29
N CYS A 610 16.14 14.65 -1.96
CA CYS A 610 15.73 15.36 -0.73
C CYS A 610 14.22 15.60 -0.70
N THR A 611 13.61 15.96 -1.84
CA THR A 611 12.15 16.11 -1.95
C THR A 611 11.42 14.80 -1.71
N VAL A 612 11.89 13.67 -2.25
CA VAL A 612 11.34 12.34 -1.97
C VAL A 612 11.47 12.02 -0.48
N TYR A 613 12.64 12.20 0.12
CA TYR A 613 12.88 11.99 1.56
C TYR A 613 11.88 12.79 2.42
N ARG A 614 11.83 14.10 2.24
CA ARG A 614 11.00 15.01 3.05
C ARG A 614 9.50 14.75 2.87
N THR A 615 9.06 14.46 1.64
CA THR A 615 7.62 14.40 1.34
C THR A 615 7.04 13.01 1.46
N GLN A 616 7.80 11.94 1.17
CA GLN A 616 7.32 10.54 1.14
C GLN A 616 7.67 9.75 2.40
N PHE A 617 8.74 10.13 3.10
CA PHE A 617 9.24 9.45 4.30
C PHE A 617 9.06 10.29 5.56
N ALA A 618 7.87 10.88 5.74
CA ALA A 618 7.56 11.78 6.86
C ALA A 618 7.89 11.19 8.26
N VAL A 619 7.76 9.88 8.45
CA VAL A 619 8.13 9.21 9.71
C VAL A 619 9.64 9.20 9.92
N LEU A 620 10.41 8.81 8.89
CA LEU A 620 11.88 8.87 8.94
C LEU A 620 12.37 10.31 9.11
N TYR A 621 11.78 11.24 8.36
CA TYR A 621 12.07 12.67 8.48
C TYR A 621 11.87 13.16 9.92
N GLY A 622 10.72 12.86 10.53
CA GLY A 622 10.48 13.20 11.94
C GLY A 622 11.43 12.49 12.90
N TYR A 623 11.85 11.26 12.61
CA TYR A 623 12.83 10.56 13.44
C TYR A 623 14.21 11.20 13.37
N ASP A 624 14.72 11.51 12.19
CA ASP A 624 16.03 12.15 11.99
C ASP A 624 16.11 13.54 12.68
N HIS A 625 14.98 14.25 12.82
CA HIS A 625 14.92 15.57 13.48
C HIS A 625 14.65 15.49 15.00
N ASP A 626 13.73 14.61 15.44
CA ASP A 626 13.17 14.68 16.81
C ASP A 626 13.47 13.45 17.70
N GLN A 627 13.95 12.35 17.12
CA GLN A 627 14.13 11.08 17.86
C GLN A 627 15.55 10.51 17.77
N TYR A 628 16.24 10.64 16.64
CA TYR A 628 17.56 10.07 16.41
C TYR A 628 18.66 11.02 16.86
N PHE A 629 18.99 10.92 18.15
CA PHE A 629 20.14 11.58 18.74
C PHE A 629 21.31 10.63 18.85
N TYR A 630 22.50 11.12 18.51
CA TYR A 630 23.75 10.38 18.61
C TYR A 630 24.59 10.97 19.74
N ASP A 631 25.30 10.11 20.45
CA ASP A 631 26.28 10.52 21.45
C ASP A 631 27.61 10.92 20.81
N ALA A 632 28.55 11.43 21.62
CA ALA A 632 29.89 11.83 21.16
C ALA A 632 30.71 10.69 20.52
N HIS A 633 30.29 9.43 20.70
CA HIS A 633 30.92 8.23 20.13
C HIS A 633 30.11 7.63 18.97
N GLY A 634 29.07 8.34 18.49
CA GLY A 634 28.27 7.90 17.35
C GLY A 634 27.26 6.79 17.68
N ARG A 635 26.92 6.57 18.95
CA ARG A 635 25.87 5.64 19.38
C ARG A 635 24.51 6.31 19.34
N LEU A 636 23.49 5.58 18.89
CA LEU A 636 22.11 6.06 18.95
C LEU A 636 21.63 6.05 20.41
N VAL A 637 21.23 7.21 20.91
CA VAL A 637 20.80 7.41 22.30
C VAL A 637 19.38 6.84 22.49
N PRO A 638 19.16 5.91 23.43
CA PRO A 638 17.85 5.34 23.67
C PRO A 638 16.83 6.37 24.14
N ASN A 639 15.56 6.18 23.76
CA ASN A 639 14.48 7.09 24.14
C ASN A 639 14.31 7.24 25.67
N GLN A 640 14.70 6.23 26.46
CA GLN A 640 14.70 6.33 27.93
C GLN A 640 15.63 7.46 28.42
N VAL A 641 16.83 7.58 27.85
CA VAL A 641 17.80 8.64 28.18
C VAL A 641 17.29 9.99 27.65
N LEU A 642 16.77 10.02 26.42
CA LEU A 642 16.24 11.25 25.82
C LEU A 642 15.04 11.81 26.57
N LYS A 643 14.17 10.96 27.14
CA LYS A 643 13.07 11.40 28.02
C LYS A 643 13.57 12.12 29.26
N VAL A 644 14.68 11.70 29.84
CA VAL A 644 15.29 12.38 30.99
C VAL A 644 15.95 13.69 30.54
N ARG A 645 16.69 13.67 29.43
CA ARG A 645 17.30 14.87 28.83
C ARG A 645 16.25 15.95 28.54
N ARG A 646 15.10 15.59 27.96
CA ARG A 646 14.00 16.54 27.68
C ARG A 646 13.49 17.26 28.94
N LYS A 647 13.64 16.66 30.14
CA LYS A 647 13.25 17.27 31.41
C LYS A 647 14.35 18.10 32.07
N LYS A 648 15.61 17.65 31.97
CA LYS A 648 16.75 18.23 32.71
C LYS A 648 17.71 19.05 31.84
N GLY A 649 17.50 19.10 30.52
CA GLY A 649 18.44 19.68 29.58
C GLY A 649 19.80 18.96 29.63
N GLU A 650 20.88 19.74 29.59
CA GLU A 650 22.25 19.22 29.69
C GLU A 650 22.69 18.89 31.13
N ALA A 651 21.87 19.21 32.15
CA ALA A 651 22.14 18.86 33.54
C ALA A 651 21.82 17.39 33.89
N ILE A 652 21.80 16.50 32.89
CA ILE A 652 21.55 15.07 33.06
C ILE A 652 22.77 14.40 33.71
N THR A 653 22.53 13.64 34.79
CA THR A 653 23.63 13.00 35.54
C THR A 653 24.20 11.80 34.78
N GLU A 654 25.40 11.37 35.14
CA GLU A 654 26.05 10.19 34.53
C GLU A 654 25.22 8.91 34.67
N ALA A 655 24.62 8.67 35.85
CA ALA A 655 23.75 7.53 36.08
C ALA A 655 22.52 7.55 35.16
N GLU A 656 21.96 8.73 34.88
CA GLU A 656 20.81 8.91 34.00
C GLU A 656 21.16 8.81 32.51
N ARG A 657 22.43 9.02 32.16
CA ARG A 657 22.99 8.78 30.82
C ARG A 657 23.45 7.33 30.62
N THR A 658 23.31 6.47 31.61
CA THR A 658 23.66 5.06 31.51
C THR A 658 22.40 4.26 31.22
N ALA A 659 22.34 3.63 30.05
CA ALA A 659 21.23 2.76 29.66
C ALA A 659 21.77 1.52 28.97
N THR A 660 21.09 0.38 29.14
CA THR A 660 21.58 -0.94 28.72
C THR A 660 22.98 -1.21 29.29
N THR A 661 24.01 -1.27 28.44
CA THR A 661 25.39 -1.60 28.80
C THR A 661 26.34 -0.40 28.69
N TYR A 662 25.85 0.75 28.22
CA TYR A 662 26.68 1.90 27.86
C TYR A 662 26.34 3.15 28.66
N ARG A 663 27.39 3.95 28.89
CA ARG A 663 27.27 5.36 29.22
C ARG A 663 27.26 6.17 27.92
N TYR A 664 26.22 6.96 27.71
CA TYR A 664 26.07 7.83 26.54
C TYR A 664 26.67 9.21 26.82
N ASP A 665 27.66 9.63 26.04
CA ASP A 665 28.45 10.84 26.29
C ASP A 665 27.97 12.07 25.50
N LEU A 666 27.95 13.23 26.17
CA LEU A 666 27.55 14.51 25.59
C LEU A 666 28.66 15.07 24.67
N PRO A 667 28.34 15.94 23.70
CA PRO A 667 27.00 16.42 23.36
C PRO A 667 26.16 15.36 22.64
N PHE A 668 24.84 15.45 22.81
CA PHE A 668 23.89 14.68 22.01
C PHE A 668 23.38 15.54 20.84
N HIS A 669 23.66 15.12 19.62
CA HIS A 669 23.31 15.85 18.40
C HIS A 669 22.50 14.99 17.43
N THR A 670 21.75 15.67 16.57
CA THR A 670 21.09 15.11 15.39
C THR A 670 21.95 15.41 14.16
N TYR A 671 21.69 14.71 13.06
CA TYR A 671 22.40 14.93 11.80
C TYR A 671 21.40 15.25 10.70
N ASP A 672 21.65 16.32 9.97
CA ASP A 672 20.83 16.76 8.85
C ASP A 672 21.04 15.83 7.64
N ARG A 673 20.06 14.95 7.39
CA ARG A 673 20.12 14.00 6.27
C ARG A 673 20.09 14.70 4.91
N GLU A 674 19.35 15.80 4.75
CA GLU A 674 19.27 16.49 3.44
C GLU A 674 20.63 17.08 3.10
N LEU A 675 21.22 17.81 4.05
CA LEU A 675 22.57 18.36 3.87
C LEU A 675 23.60 17.25 3.61
N ASP A 676 23.57 16.16 4.38
CA ASP A 676 24.52 15.07 4.21
C ASP A 676 24.33 14.35 2.85
N MET A 677 23.09 14.19 2.37
CA MET A 677 22.80 13.64 1.03
C MET A 677 23.33 14.57 -0.07
N HIS A 678 23.14 15.89 0.04
CA HIS A 678 23.69 16.87 -0.90
C HIS A 678 25.21 16.81 -0.97
N ILE A 679 25.89 16.81 0.18
CA ILE A 679 27.35 16.75 0.24
C ILE A 679 27.85 15.44 -0.38
N ALA A 680 27.23 14.31 -0.02
CA ALA A 680 27.59 13.01 -0.58
C ALA A 680 27.39 12.96 -2.10
N TYR A 681 26.27 13.50 -2.59
CA TYR A 681 25.95 13.54 -4.02
C TYR A 681 27.03 14.32 -4.79
N VAL A 682 27.34 15.55 -4.36
CA VAL A 682 28.35 16.40 -5.02
C VAL A 682 29.72 15.74 -5.04
N GLU A 683 30.12 15.08 -3.95
CA GLU A 683 31.42 14.40 -3.90
C GLU A 683 31.47 13.18 -4.82
N PHE A 684 30.40 12.38 -4.91
CA PHE A 684 30.36 11.26 -5.84
C PHE A 684 30.25 11.68 -7.30
N GLU A 685 29.57 12.79 -7.58
CA GLU A 685 29.55 13.43 -8.91
C GLU A 685 30.97 13.84 -9.32
N ARG A 686 31.70 14.54 -8.43
CA ARG A 686 33.11 14.89 -8.64
C ARG A 686 33.99 13.65 -8.90
N ARG A 687 33.81 12.58 -8.11
CA ARG A 687 34.55 11.31 -8.30
C ARG A 687 34.23 10.62 -9.62
N LEU A 688 32.99 10.75 -10.11
CA LEU A 688 32.55 10.21 -11.38
C LEU A 688 33.20 10.97 -12.55
N GLU A 689 33.24 12.30 -12.47
CA GLU A 689 33.90 13.16 -13.46
C GLU A 689 35.40 12.87 -13.56
N THR A 690 36.11 12.75 -12.43
CA THR A 690 37.57 12.49 -12.46
C THR A 690 37.91 11.11 -13.01
N ARG A 691 37.00 10.13 -12.93
CA ARG A 691 37.20 8.80 -13.53
C ARG A 691 36.86 8.77 -15.02
N GLY A 692 35.99 9.66 -15.48
CA GLY A 692 35.62 9.78 -16.90
C GLY A 692 36.67 10.46 -17.78
N THR A 693 37.64 11.18 -17.18
CA THR A 693 38.75 11.82 -17.91
C THR A 693 39.96 10.92 -18.17
N ASP A 694 40.00 9.72 -17.57
CA ASP A 694 41.10 8.75 -17.68
C ASP A 694 40.77 7.55 -18.60
N SER A 695 39.67 7.60 -19.37
CA SER A 695 39.24 6.55 -20.31
C SER A 695 39.42 6.92 -21.78
#